data_AF-A0A8T3SHD6-F1
#
_entry.id   AF-A0A8T3SHD6-F1
#
_cell.length_a   1.000
_cell.length_b   1.000
_cell.length_c   1.000
_cell.angle_alpha   90.00
_cell.angle_beta   90.00
_cell.angle_gamma   90.00
#
_symmetry.space_group_name_H-M   'P 1'
#
loop_
_entity.id
_entity.type
_entity.pdbx_description
1 polymer ?
#
loop_
_entity_poly.entity_id
_entity_poly.type
_entity_poly.pdbx_seq_one_letter_code
_entity_poly.pdbx_strand_id
1 'polypeptide(L)'
;MVVKVGIDAIAFYTPRYAFDLEELAKARGIDADKYTVGLGQLMMSVPPPGEDIVTMGANAAQRVLTDIDITSIEMLLFATESSIDQSKAAGLYLHELLQLPHTCRTVELKQACYAATFGLQLALPFLRENPDKKVLLVASDVARYGLNTTGESSQGAGAVALILSANPRILELSTESGYVTENVMDFWRPNYRHEALVDGKYSSKIYLTMLEKCWRAYQKKSGRNLADHDYFCYHTPVPRLVEKAHLHLLKINDAQHLLQAERVTHIDAALIYGRKIGNTYTASLYIALASLLDEVEQDLANKRIGFYSYGSGCVAEFFSGTVVPHYKAHLHSSYHRHLLQTRKLLSVSEYEHFYQFQYVEDGSIQTISSYQRGNFELSQLEGHKRIYKPVSLIDEPDFPTILSSSSKDDGHVTLQESTCVIAPGKLILSGEHAVLYGSPALAMAVNRYVRATVSRDQTPPQLPQFLLDLSDLAHHSQLNFQTLRHLKERVKNKYRRFVQGDFSIREVLQKPFELAQFALSLFADALNLNLTHGVKIKLQSELPIGCGMGSSAATIVSVMQAVSTYLNSPLTQEGIFKLALEAENMQHGRSSGLDLQVAFNGGCLYLQDEHIQKRFVPKLPMFLVNTGTPLTSTGQCVEKVAPLFKSQDLRQEFTAITKNMDIALQNQSWSQFCDAVHANHQLLNRIGVVPNQVQHFIEEINQFGAVAKICGAGAVAGHAGGAVLLTHLNAEEVGVRNLITQTASRYHYEITPITGEMRGVHAA
;
A
#
# COMPACT_ATOMS: atom_id res chain seq x y z
N MET A 1 -39.88 -19.01 3.79
CA MET A 1 -39.10 -18.18 2.86
C MET A 1 -37.94 -19.02 2.34
N VAL A 2 -37.63 -18.96 1.04
CA VAL A 2 -36.45 -19.64 0.50
C VAL A 2 -35.21 -18.90 1.00
N VAL A 3 -34.30 -19.60 1.68
CA VAL A 3 -33.03 -19.02 2.15
C VAL A 3 -32.21 -18.60 0.93
N LYS A 4 -31.91 -17.31 0.87
CA LYS A 4 -31.05 -16.72 -0.17
C LYS A 4 -29.61 -17.06 0.15
N VAL A 5 -28.86 -17.56 -0.82
CA VAL A 5 -27.45 -17.96 -0.66
C VAL A 5 -26.63 -17.35 -1.79
N GLY A 6 -25.36 -17.03 -1.51
CA GLY A 6 -24.48 -16.49 -2.54
C GLY A 6 -23.15 -16.00 -2.00
N ILE A 7 -22.56 -15.04 -2.71
CA ILE A 7 -21.23 -14.48 -2.40
C ILE A 7 -21.40 -13.37 -1.37
N ASP A 8 -20.80 -13.59 -0.20
CA ASP A 8 -20.81 -12.68 0.94
C ASP A 8 -19.57 -11.77 0.98
N ALA A 9 -18.41 -12.30 0.55
CA ALA A 9 -17.18 -11.55 0.38
C ALA A 9 -16.39 -12.09 -0.82
N ILE A 10 -15.66 -11.22 -1.52
CA ILE A 10 -14.79 -11.57 -2.66
C ILE A 10 -13.53 -10.71 -2.65
N ALA A 11 -12.37 -11.37 -2.73
CA ALA A 11 -11.09 -10.70 -2.96
C ALA A 11 -10.20 -11.53 -3.87
N PHE A 12 -9.35 -10.87 -4.65
CA PHE A 12 -8.30 -11.56 -5.40
C PHE A 12 -6.91 -11.15 -4.94
N TYR A 13 -5.95 -12.04 -5.18
CA TYR A 13 -4.53 -11.80 -5.06
C TYR A 13 -3.83 -12.16 -6.38
N THR A 14 -2.75 -11.47 -6.69
CA THR A 14 -1.87 -11.76 -7.83
C THR A 14 -0.44 -11.42 -7.43
N PRO A 15 0.58 -12.08 -8.01
CA PRO A 15 1.97 -11.80 -7.69
C PRO A 15 2.36 -10.33 -7.73
N ARG A 16 3.37 -9.98 -6.92
CA ARG A 16 3.93 -8.62 -6.85
C ARG A 16 4.74 -8.24 -8.10
N TYR A 17 4.81 -9.11 -9.10
CA TYR A 17 5.52 -8.87 -10.35
C TYR A 17 4.60 -9.05 -11.56
N ALA A 18 4.83 -8.23 -12.58
CA ALA A 18 4.14 -8.31 -13.86
C ALA A 18 5.14 -8.16 -15.00
N PHE A 19 4.78 -8.68 -16.17
CA PHE A 19 5.54 -8.51 -17.40
C PHE A 19 4.66 -7.85 -18.46
N ASP A 20 5.22 -6.83 -19.11
CA ASP A 20 4.54 -6.06 -20.15
C ASP A 20 4.55 -6.85 -21.47
N LEU A 21 3.37 -6.99 -22.09
CA LEU A 21 3.26 -7.72 -23.35
C LEU A 21 3.85 -6.95 -24.53
N GLU A 22 4.00 -5.61 -24.47
CA GLU A 22 4.73 -4.87 -25.49
C GLU A 22 6.22 -5.22 -25.48
N GLU A 23 6.82 -5.34 -24.29
CA GLU A 23 8.20 -5.79 -24.13
C GLU A 23 8.36 -7.27 -24.50
N LEU A 24 7.37 -8.13 -24.20
CA LEU A 24 7.35 -9.51 -24.71
C LEU A 24 7.35 -9.55 -26.24
N ALA A 25 6.48 -8.75 -26.88
CA ALA A 25 6.35 -8.73 -28.33
C ALA A 25 7.68 -8.33 -28.98
N LYS A 26 8.30 -7.26 -28.47
CA LYS A 26 9.63 -6.82 -28.87
C LYS A 26 10.69 -7.91 -28.69
N ALA A 27 10.74 -8.57 -27.54
CA ALA A 27 11.70 -9.63 -27.24
C ALA A 27 11.54 -10.87 -28.14
N ARG A 28 10.32 -11.13 -28.65
CA ARG A 28 10.00 -12.27 -29.53
C ARG A 28 9.97 -11.91 -31.01
N GLY A 29 10.24 -10.66 -31.39
CA GLY A 29 10.15 -10.19 -32.79
C GLY A 29 8.72 -10.23 -33.34
N ILE A 30 7.74 -9.98 -32.48
CA ILE A 30 6.31 -10.01 -32.79
C ILE A 30 5.76 -8.58 -32.69
N ASP A 31 4.80 -8.25 -33.56
CA ASP A 31 4.06 -6.99 -33.48
C ASP A 31 3.25 -6.92 -32.18
N ALA A 32 3.45 -5.86 -31.38
CA ALA A 32 2.78 -5.65 -30.10
C ALA A 32 1.25 -5.67 -30.22
N ASP A 33 0.71 -5.19 -31.34
CA ASP A 33 -0.73 -5.18 -31.60
C ASP A 33 -1.32 -6.59 -31.66
N LYS A 34 -0.54 -7.63 -31.96
CA LYS A 34 -1.03 -9.02 -31.88
C LYS A 34 -1.43 -9.39 -30.45
N TYR A 35 -0.83 -8.79 -29.44
CA TYR A 35 -1.12 -9.03 -28.03
C TYR A 35 -2.10 -8.00 -27.48
N THR A 36 -1.77 -6.71 -27.55
CA THR A 36 -2.55 -5.62 -26.94
C THR A 36 -3.91 -5.46 -27.61
N VAL A 37 -4.00 -5.64 -28.93
CA VAL A 37 -5.25 -5.57 -29.70
C VAL A 37 -5.77 -6.98 -30.02
N GLY A 38 -4.91 -7.86 -30.54
CA GLY A 38 -5.30 -9.18 -31.03
C GLY A 38 -5.78 -10.12 -29.92
N LEU A 39 -5.11 -10.13 -28.77
CA LEU A 39 -5.58 -10.84 -27.57
C LEU A 39 -6.34 -9.93 -26.62
N GLY A 40 -6.10 -8.62 -26.68
CA GLY A 40 -6.67 -7.64 -25.77
C GLY A 40 -5.96 -7.59 -24.41
N GLN A 41 -4.77 -8.20 -24.29
CA GLN A 41 -4.04 -8.34 -23.03
C GLN A 41 -2.85 -7.38 -23.00
N LEU A 42 -2.64 -6.74 -21.84
CA LEU A 42 -1.64 -5.68 -21.65
C LEU A 42 -0.46 -6.18 -20.81
N MET A 43 -0.75 -6.90 -19.74
CA MET A 43 0.27 -7.46 -18.84
C MET A 43 -0.06 -8.91 -18.48
N MET A 44 0.96 -9.67 -18.09
CA MET A 44 0.81 -10.95 -17.40
C MET A 44 1.45 -10.89 -16.01
N SER A 45 0.78 -11.44 -15.00
CA SER A 45 1.36 -11.61 -13.68
C SER A 45 2.33 -12.78 -13.65
N VAL A 46 3.47 -12.60 -12.98
CA VAL A 46 4.57 -13.58 -12.94
C VAL A 46 4.90 -13.89 -11.48
N PRO A 47 4.68 -15.11 -10.98
CA PRO A 47 5.07 -15.47 -9.63
C PRO A 47 6.60 -15.60 -9.54
N PRO A 48 7.24 -15.01 -8.51
CA PRO A 48 8.65 -15.28 -8.23
C PRO A 48 8.82 -16.71 -7.68
N PRO A 49 10.06 -17.23 -7.62
CA PRO A 49 10.37 -18.39 -6.80
C PRO A 49 9.86 -18.20 -5.36
N GLY A 50 9.21 -19.21 -4.80
CA GLY A 50 8.64 -19.15 -3.44
C GLY A 50 7.21 -18.61 -3.35
N GLU A 51 6.61 -18.20 -4.48
CA GLU A 51 5.18 -17.90 -4.58
C GLU A 51 4.48 -18.94 -5.49
N ASP A 52 3.48 -19.62 -4.95
CA ASP A 52 2.69 -20.64 -5.62
C ASP A 52 1.19 -20.56 -5.28
N ILE A 53 0.41 -21.54 -5.74
CA ILE A 53 -1.04 -21.56 -5.53
C ILE A 53 -1.46 -21.52 -4.05
N VAL A 54 -0.64 -22.04 -3.13
CA VAL A 54 -0.93 -22.04 -1.69
C VAL A 54 -0.75 -20.63 -1.15
N THR A 55 0.40 -20.00 -1.43
CA THR A 55 0.67 -18.62 -0.97
C THR A 55 -0.30 -17.61 -1.59
N MET A 56 -0.60 -17.70 -2.89
CA MET A 56 -1.57 -16.81 -3.53
C MET A 56 -2.98 -17.02 -2.99
N GLY A 57 -3.39 -18.28 -2.82
CA GLY A 57 -4.69 -18.65 -2.25
C GLY A 57 -4.84 -18.15 -0.81
N ALA A 58 -3.82 -18.31 0.02
CA ALA A 58 -3.81 -17.84 1.40
C ALA A 58 -3.90 -16.30 1.47
N ASN A 59 -3.17 -15.57 0.63
CA ASN A 59 -3.26 -14.10 0.56
C ASN A 59 -4.67 -13.61 0.15
N ALA A 60 -5.28 -14.24 -0.86
CA ALA A 60 -6.65 -13.92 -1.27
C ALA A 60 -7.67 -14.23 -0.16
N ALA A 61 -7.55 -15.40 0.47
CA ALA A 61 -8.45 -15.85 1.53
C ALA A 61 -8.35 -14.98 2.78
N GLN A 62 -7.13 -14.66 3.23
CA GLN A 62 -6.90 -13.77 4.37
C GLN A 62 -7.63 -12.43 4.20
N ARG A 63 -7.69 -11.91 2.98
CA ARG A 63 -8.37 -10.64 2.70
C ARG A 63 -9.87 -10.72 2.96
N VAL A 64 -10.55 -11.75 2.46
CA VAL A 64 -12.00 -11.92 2.66
C VAL A 64 -12.37 -12.32 4.10
N LEU A 65 -11.42 -12.85 4.86
CA LEU A 65 -11.64 -13.29 6.24
C LEU A 65 -11.56 -12.16 7.28
N THR A 66 -11.16 -10.95 6.91
CA THR A 66 -10.92 -9.85 7.86
C THR A 66 -12.14 -9.55 8.75
N ASP A 67 -13.35 -9.63 8.20
CA ASP A 67 -14.61 -9.38 8.92
C ASP A 67 -15.49 -10.64 9.02
N ILE A 68 -14.88 -11.83 8.98
CA ILE A 68 -15.59 -13.11 9.03
C ILE A 68 -15.14 -13.89 10.26
N ASP A 69 -16.12 -14.33 11.05
CA ASP A 69 -15.87 -15.32 12.09
C ASP A 69 -15.45 -16.64 11.44
N ILE A 70 -14.16 -16.96 11.53
CA ILE A 70 -13.56 -18.18 10.97
C ILE A 70 -14.17 -19.46 11.56
N THR A 71 -14.78 -19.41 12.75
CA THR A 71 -15.44 -20.55 13.38
C THR A 71 -16.74 -20.95 12.68
N SER A 72 -17.31 -20.05 11.87
CA SER A 72 -18.49 -20.33 11.05
C SER A 72 -18.17 -21.10 9.76
N ILE A 73 -16.88 -21.27 9.41
CA ILE A 73 -16.44 -21.88 8.15
C ILE A 73 -16.39 -23.42 8.30
N GLU A 74 -17.34 -24.10 7.67
CA GLU A 74 -17.47 -25.56 7.73
C GLU A 74 -16.74 -26.27 6.59
N MET A 75 -16.51 -25.58 5.48
CA MET A 75 -15.84 -26.15 4.31
C MET A 75 -14.86 -25.17 3.68
N LEU A 76 -13.67 -25.67 3.35
CA LEU A 76 -12.71 -25.07 2.45
C LEU A 76 -12.66 -25.89 1.15
N LEU A 77 -13.13 -25.28 0.07
CA LEU A 77 -13.07 -25.84 -1.28
C LEU A 77 -11.94 -25.17 -2.04
N PHE A 78 -10.89 -25.91 -2.38
CA PHE A 78 -9.75 -25.38 -3.12
C PHE A 78 -9.83 -25.81 -4.58
N ALA A 79 -10.08 -24.88 -5.50
CA ALA A 79 -10.14 -25.13 -6.93
C ALA A 79 -8.81 -24.77 -7.60
N THR A 80 -8.23 -25.72 -8.33
CA THR A 80 -6.99 -25.49 -9.08
C THR A 80 -6.82 -26.55 -10.17
N GLU A 81 -6.12 -26.19 -11.23
CA GLU A 81 -5.51 -27.15 -12.16
C GLU A 81 -3.98 -27.12 -12.11
N SER A 82 -3.43 -26.33 -11.18
CA SER A 82 -2.00 -26.08 -10.97
C SER A 82 -1.46 -26.79 -9.71
N SER A 83 -2.04 -27.93 -9.34
CA SER A 83 -1.75 -28.64 -8.08
C SER A 83 -0.27 -28.94 -7.88
N ILE A 84 0.15 -28.91 -6.61
CA ILE A 84 1.54 -29.13 -6.17
C ILE A 84 1.78 -30.51 -5.56
N ASP A 85 0.70 -31.29 -5.41
CA ASP A 85 0.70 -32.64 -4.87
C ASP A 85 -0.41 -33.43 -5.61
N GLN A 86 -0.27 -34.75 -5.70
CA GLN A 86 -1.23 -35.62 -6.39
C GLN A 86 -2.25 -36.26 -5.42
N SER A 87 -2.02 -36.16 -4.12
CA SER A 87 -2.84 -36.75 -3.07
C SER A 87 -3.30 -35.70 -2.05
N LYS A 88 -2.38 -34.90 -1.50
CA LYS A 88 -2.69 -33.90 -0.48
C LYS A 88 -3.29 -32.65 -1.16
N ALA A 89 -4.52 -32.29 -0.78
CA ALA A 89 -5.15 -31.06 -1.24
C ALA A 89 -4.34 -29.82 -0.83
N ALA A 90 -4.08 -28.89 -1.76
CA ALA A 90 -3.39 -27.63 -1.47
C ALA A 90 -4.12 -26.81 -0.40
N GLY A 91 -5.45 -26.91 -0.34
CA GLY A 91 -6.28 -26.30 0.68
C GLY A 91 -5.88 -26.69 2.12
N LEU A 92 -5.26 -27.84 2.35
CA LEU A 92 -4.81 -28.23 3.71
C LEU A 92 -3.67 -27.33 4.22
N TYR A 93 -2.83 -26.80 3.33
CA TYR A 93 -1.85 -25.79 3.72
C TYR A 93 -2.53 -24.46 4.06
N LEU A 94 -3.55 -24.05 3.29
CA LEU A 94 -4.35 -22.86 3.61
C LEU A 94 -5.07 -22.99 4.95
N HIS A 95 -5.64 -24.17 5.22
CA HIS A 95 -6.32 -24.47 6.48
C HIS A 95 -5.42 -24.18 7.68
N GLU A 96 -4.18 -24.67 7.63
CA GLU A 96 -3.16 -24.42 8.64
C GLU A 96 -2.72 -22.95 8.68
N LEU A 97 -2.36 -22.36 7.54
CA LEU A 97 -1.86 -20.98 7.43
C LEU A 97 -2.89 -19.93 7.90
N LEU A 98 -4.18 -20.20 7.70
CA LEU A 98 -5.29 -19.32 8.08
C LEU A 98 -5.89 -19.68 9.44
N GLN A 99 -5.34 -20.70 10.12
CA GLN A 99 -5.81 -21.17 11.43
C GLN A 99 -7.30 -21.53 11.44
N LEU A 100 -7.78 -22.17 10.37
CA LEU A 100 -9.19 -22.57 10.28
C LEU A 100 -9.52 -23.65 11.35
N PRO A 101 -10.79 -23.74 11.80
CA PRO A 101 -11.19 -24.73 12.80
C PRO A 101 -10.91 -26.17 12.34
N HIS A 102 -10.58 -27.06 13.27
CA HIS A 102 -10.38 -28.49 12.97
C HIS A 102 -11.63 -29.19 12.40
N THR A 103 -12.82 -28.62 12.59
CA THR A 103 -14.08 -29.11 12.02
C THR A 103 -14.26 -28.72 10.55
N CYS A 104 -13.44 -27.80 10.02
CA CYS A 104 -13.52 -27.34 8.63
C CYS A 104 -13.07 -28.43 7.66
N ARG A 105 -14.01 -28.99 6.90
CA ARG A 105 -13.71 -29.98 5.86
C ARG A 105 -12.96 -29.31 4.71
N THR A 106 -11.81 -29.86 4.34
CA THR A 106 -10.96 -29.30 3.29
C THR A 106 -10.75 -30.29 2.15
N VAL A 107 -11.04 -29.89 0.91
CA VAL A 107 -10.86 -30.72 -0.30
C VAL A 107 -10.37 -29.88 -1.48
N GLU A 108 -9.72 -30.53 -2.44
CA GLU A 108 -9.33 -29.94 -3.72
C GLU A 108 -10.28 -30.37 -4.83
N LEU A 109 -10.64 -29.44 -5.71
CA LEU A 109 -11.50 -29.63 -6.87
C LEU A 109 -10.70 -29.39 -8.14
N LYS A 110 -10.77 -30.34 -9.08
CA LYS A 110 -10.09 -30.25 -10.37
C LYS A 110 -11.06 -30.54 -11.50
N GLN A 111 -11.24 -29.54 -12.37
CA GLN A 111 -11.72 -29.70 -13.72
C GLN A 111 -11.35 -28.44 -14.51
N ALA A 112 -10.12 -28.42 -15.03
CA ALA A 112 -9.50 -27.26 -15.68
C ALA A 112 -9.91 -25.94 -14.98
N CYS A 113 -10.25 -24.92 -15.75
CA CYS A 113 -10.68 -23.62 -15.24
C CYS A 113 -12.13 -23.60 -14.67
N TYR A 114 -12.90 -24.69 -14.75
CA TYR A 114 -14.30 -24.76 -14.30
C TYR A 114 -14.45 -25.07 -12.80
N ALA A 115 -13.43 -25.65 -12.17
CA ALA A 115 -13.53 -26.25 -10.83
C ALA A 115 -14.11 -25.33 -9.74
N ALA A 116 -13.82 -24.02 -9.79
CA ALA A 116 -14.34 -23.07 -8.82
C ALA A 116 -15.85 -22.86 -8.95
N THR A 117 -16.42 -22.90 -10.17
CA THR A 117 -17.87 -22.89 -10.36
C THR A 117 -18.52 -24.14 -9.82
N PHE A 118 -17.90 -25.31 -9.99
CA PHE A 118 -18.40 -26.53 -9.36
C PHE A 118 -18.41 -26.41 -7.83
N GLY A 119 -17.33 -25.89 -7.23
CA GLY A 119 -17.26 -25.64 -5.79
C GLY A 119 -18.35 -24.68 -5.30
N LEU A 120 -18.62 -23.62 -6.06
CA LEU A 120 -19.69 -22.67 -5.77
C LEU A 120 -21.05 -23.37 -5.81
N GLN A 121 -21.35 -24.16 -6.85
CA GLN A 121 -22.62 -24.88 -6.97
C GLN A 121 -22.81 -25.94 -5.89
N LEU A 122 -21.74 -26.63 -5.49
CA LEU A 122 -21.77 -27.60 -4.38
C LEU A 122 -22.10 -26.93 -3.03
N ALA A 123 -21.63 -25.70 -2.81
CA ALA A 123 -21.85 -24.98 -1.57
C ALA A 123 -23.30 -24.47 -1.41
N LEU A 124 -24.00 -24.12 -2.50
CA LEU A 124 -25.31 -23.46 -2.39
C LEU A 124 -26.38 -24.31 -1.68
N PRO A 125 -26.58 -25.60 -1.99
CA PRO A 125 -27.53 -26.44 -1.26
C PRO A 125 -27.16 -26.59 0.22
N PHE A 126 -25.87 -26.82 0.51
CA PHE A 126 -25.37 -26.93 1.87
C PHE A 126 -25.71 -25.69 2.71
N LEU A 127 -25.50 -24.49 2.18
CA LEU A 127 -25.78 -23.22 2.86
C LEU A 127 -27.28 -22.95 3.05
N ARG A 128 -28.14 -23.53 2.21
CA ARG A 128 -29.60 -23.45 2.41
C ARG A 128 -30.04 -24.32 3.58
N GLU A 129 -29.40 -25.47 3.78
CA GLU A 129 -29.67 -26.38 4.89
C GLU A 129 -28.99 -25.92 6.20
N ASN A 130 -27.86 -25.20 6.10
CA ASN A 130 -27.04 -24.77 7.22
C ASN A 130 -26.81 -23.23 7.15
N PRO A 131 -27.85 -22.41 7.38
CA PRO A 131 -27.82 -20.97 7.12
C PRO A 131 -26.90 -20.17 8.07
N ASP A 132 -26.52 -20.76 9.20
CA ASP A 132 -25.55 -20.20 10.16
C ASP A 132 -24.08 -20.46 9.77
N LYS A 133 -23.85 -21.32 8.77
CA LYS A 133 -22.51 -21.72 8.34
C LYS A 133 -22.04 -20.95 7.10
N LYS A 134 -20.74 -20.99 6.87
CA LYS A 134 -20.07 -20.40 5.72
C LYS A 134 -19.18 -21.43 5.02
N VAL A 135 -18.93 -21.19 3.73
CA VAL A 135 -17.97 -21.96 2.92
C VAL A 135 -16.93 -21.00 2.37
N LEU A 136 -15.66 -21.32 2.57
CA LEU A 136 -14.54 -20.64 1.92
C LEU A 136 -14.22 -21.39 0.62
N LEU A 137 -14.40 -20.71 -0.51
CA LEU A 137 -14.02 -21.23 -1.83
C LEU A 137 -12.82 -20.43 -2.32
N VAL A 138 -11.71 -21.10 -2.58
CA VAL A 138 -10.48 -20.48 -3.11
C VAL A 138 -10.20 -21.07 -4.47
N ALA A 139 -10.01 -20.22 -5.48
CA ALA A 139 -9.52 -20.61 -6.78
C ALA A 139 -8.12 -20.03 -6.97
N SER A 140 -7.11 -20.83 -7.30
CA SER A 140 -5.72 -20.36 -7.34
C SER A 140 -4.91 -21.14 -8.36
N ASP A 141 -4.26 -20.43 -9.29
CA ASP A 141 -3.61 -21.05 -10.43
C ASP A 141 -2.43 -20.25 -10.97
N VAL A 142 -1.53 -20.96 -11.65
CA VAL A 142 -0.42 -20.40 -12.43
C VAL A 142 -0.51 -20.95 -13.85
N ALA A 143 -0.92 -20.11 -14.81
CA ALA A 143 -1.02 -20.50 -16.20
C ALA A 143 0.35 -20.49 -16.88
N ARG A 144 0.85 -21.68 -17.26
CA ARG A 144 2.18 -21.89 -17.87
C ARG A 144 2.08 -22.66 -19.19
N TYR A 145 2.61 -22.06 -20.25
CA TYR A 145 2.54 -22.60 -21.62
C TYR A 145 3.91 -22.79 -22.30
N GLY A 146 5.00 -22.35 -21.67
CA GLY A 146 6.34 -22.42 -22.22
C GLY A 146 6.82 -21.11 -22.83
N LEU A 147 8.11 -20.83 -22.65
CA LEU A 147 8.79 -19.71 -23.31
C LEU A 147 8.79 -19.93 -24.83
N ASN A 148 8.60 -18.87 -25.60
CA ASN A 148 8.56 -18.87 -27.06
C ASN A 148 7.45 -19.75 -27.67
N THR A 149 6.43 -20.14 -26.89
CA THR A 149 5.24 -20.82 -27.44
C THR A 149 4.15 -19.81 -27.76
N THR A 150 3.19 -20.19 -28.59
CA THR A 150 2.04 -19.33 -28.90
C THR A 150 1.15 -19.04 -27.69
N GLY A 151 1.26 -19.84 -26.62
CA GLY A 151 0.50 -19.66 -25.38
C GLY A 151 1.20 -18.73 -24.37
N GLU A 152 2.48 -18.40 -24.57
CA GLU A 152 3.28 -17.57 -23.66
C GLU A 152 2.60 -16.23 -23.34
N SER A 153 2.05 -15.58 -24.36
CA SER A 153 1.37 -14.28 -24.24
C SER A 153 0.01 -14.34 -23.54
N SER A 154 -0.48 -15.53 -23.20
CA SER A 154 -1.74 -15.72 -22.45
C SER A 154 -1.50 -16.17 -21.00
N GLN A 155 -0.24 -16.27 -20.58
CA GLN A 155 0.11 -16.63 -19.20
C GLN A 155 -0.42 -15.60 -18.20
N GLY A 156 -0.45 -16.04 -16.94
CA GLY A 156 -0.87 -15.23 -15.80
C GLY A 156 -0.82 -16.08 -14.53
N ALA A 157 -0.98 -15.42 -13.39
CA ALA A 157 -1.02 -16.08 -12.09
C ALA A 157 -1.86 -15.26 -11.12
N GLY A 158 -2.65 -15.95 -10.32
CA GLY A 158 -3.48 -15.29 -9.32
C GLY A 158 -4.41 -16.26 -8.62
N ALA A 159 -5.07 -15.72 -7.59
CA ALA A 159 -6.06 -16.41 -6.81
C ALA A 159 -7.25 -15.50 -6.52
N VAL A 160 -8.41 -16.10 -6.30
CA VAL A 160 -9.61 -15.44 -5.79
C VAL A 160 -10.15 -16.26 -4.63
N ALA A 161 -10.59 -15.58 -3.58
CA ALA A 161 -11.27 -16.20 -2.46
C ALA A 161 -12.68 -15.64 -2.36
N LEU A 162 -13.63 -16.53 -2.12
CA LEU A 162 -15.04 -16.25 -1.96
C LEU A 162 -15.51 -16.79 -0.61
N ILE A 163 -16.20 -15.95 0.14
CA ILE A 163 -17.00 -16.41 1.27
C ILE A 163 -18.41 -16.60 0.76
N LEU A 164 -18.92 -17.81 0.88
CA LEU A 164 -20.28 -18.16 0.51
C LEU A 164 -21.11 -18.33 1.79
N SER A 165 -22.28 -17.68 1.85
CA SER A 165 -23.19 -17.81 3.00
C SER A 165 -24.66 -17.67 2.63
N ALA A 166 -25.53 -17.98 3.57
CA ALA A 166 -26.89 -17.46 3.55
C ALA A 166 -26.88 -15.94 3.75
N ASN A 167 -27.90 -15.27 3.22
CA ASN A 167 -28.07 -13.80 3.23
C ASN A 167 -26.79 -13.06 2.80
N PRO A 168 -26.30 -13.32 1.58
CA PRO A 168 -25.04 -12.76 1.10
C PRO A 168 -25.08 -11.24 1.04
N ARG A 169 -23.95 -10.59 1.29
CA ARG A 169 -23.80 -9.13 1.21
C ARG A 169 -23.42 -8.58 -0.17
N ILE A 170 -22.96 -9.43 -1.11
CA ILE A 170 -22.48 -8.97 -2.42
C ILE A 170 -23.37 -9.46 -3.56
N LEU A 171 -23.57 -10.78 -3.67
CA LEU A 171 -24.28 -11.37 -4.80
C LEU A 171 -25.17 -12.52 -4.35
N GLU A 172 -26.47 -12.44 -4.61
CA GLU A 172 -27.42 -13.54 -4.44
C GLU A 172 -27.39 -14.43 -5.70
N LEU A 173 -27.10 -15.73 -5.53
CA LEU A 173 -27.01 -16.66 -6.65
C LEU A 173 -28.36 -17.33 -6.92
N SER A 174 -28.72 -17.39 -8.21
CA SER A 174 -29.94 -18.06 -8.64
C SER A 174 -29.80 -19.59 -8.55
N THR A 175 -30.91 -20.30 -8.35
CA THR A 175 -30.92 -21.77 -8.30
C THR A 175 -30.76 -22.41 -9.67
N GLU A 176 -31.12 -21.70 -10.74
CA GLU A 176 -31.12 -22.21 -12.09
C GLU A 176 -29.75 -22.03 -12.75
N SER A 177 -29.19 -23.13 -13.24
CA SER A 177 -27.99 -23.17 -14.08
C SER A 177 -28.18 -24.16 -15.24
N GLY A 178 -27.55 -23.85 -16.37
CA GLY A 178 -27.43 -24.74 -17.52
C GLY A 178 -25.98 -25.19 -17.67
N TYR A 179 -25.72 -26.50 -17.62
CA TYR A 179 -24.38 -27.06 -17.70
C TYR A 179 -24.31 -28.15 -18.77
N VAL A 180 -23.14 -28.30 -19.39
CA VAL A 180 -22.88 -29.25 -20.48
C VAL A 180 -21.46 -29.80 -20.35
N THR A 181 -21.31 -31.10 -20.62
CA THR A 181 -20.04 -31.81 -20.61
C THR A 181 -19.83 -32.48 -21.95
N GLU A 182 -18.65 -32.32 -22.55
CA GLU A 182 -18.24 -33.03 -23.76
C GLU A 182 -16.79 -33.51 -23.61
N ASN A 183 -16.46 -34.69 -24.12
CA ASN A 183 -15.09 -35.19 -24.08
C ASN A 183 -14.32 -34.69 -25.32
N VAL A 184 -13.42 -33.72 -25.11
CA VAL A 184 -12.61 -33.09 -26.15
C VAL A 184 -11.19 -32.80 -25.62
N MET A 185 -10.22 -32.76 -26.52
CA MET A 185 -8.83 -32.45 -26.18
C MET A 185 -8.46 -31.08 -26.75
N ASP A 186 -9.07 -30.02 -26.23
CA ASP A 186 -8.81 -28.65 -26.67
C ASP A 186 -7.64 -28.00 -25.92
N PHE A 187 -7.53 -28.30 -24.62
CA PHE A 187 -6.39 -28.00 -23.77
C PHE A 187 -6.28 -29.07 -22.68
N TRP A 188 -5.06 -29.53 -22.39
CA TRP A 188 -4.82 -30.52 -21.33
C TRP A 188 -3.36 -30.51 -20.87
N ARG A 189 -3.13 -31.04 -19.66
CA ARG A 189 -1.79 -31.20 -19.08
C ARG A 189 -1.62 -32.61 -18.53
N PRO A 190 -1.00 -33.54 -19.29
CA PRO A 190 -0.65 -34.87 -18.80
C PRO A 190 0.27 -34.80 -17.58
N ASN A 191 0.23 -35.81 -16.71
CA ASN A 191 0.92 -35.83 -15.41
C ASN A 191 2.44 -35.56 -15.49
N TYR A 192 3.09 -35.94 -16.59
CA TYR A 192 4.53 -35.79 -16.80
C TYR A 192 4.93 -34.41 -17.36
N ARG A 193 4.01 -33.44 -17.43
CA ARG A 193 4.25 -32.10 -17.98
C ARG A 193 3.96 -31.01 -16.95
N HIS A 194 4.85 -30.03 -16.88
CA HIS A 194 4.61 -28.78 -16.15
C HIS A 194 3.84 -27.75 -16.99
N GLU A 195 3.96 -27.84 -18.32
CA GLU A 195 3.36 -26.91 -19.29
C GLU A 195 2.21 -27.57 -20.06
N ALA A 196 1.13 -26.82 -20.25
CA ALA A 196 -0.07 -27.32 -20.91
C ALA A 196 0.10 -27.42 -22.43
N LEU A 197 -0.68 -28.33 -23.03
CA LEU A 197 -0.85 -28.45 -24.47
C LEU A 197 -2.18 -27.79 -24.87
N VAL A 198 -2.19 -27.10 -26.00
CA VAL A 198 -3.37 -26.36 -26.48
C VAL A 198 -3.45 -26.35 -28.00
N ASP A 199 -4.63 -26.62 -28.54
CA ASP A 199 -5.00 -26.23 -29.89
C ASP A 199 -5.86 -24.96 -29.80
N GLY A 200 -5.23 -23.79 -29.93
CA GLY A 200 -5.88 -22.51 -29.67
C GLY A 200 -7.09 -22.23 -30.57
N LYS A 201 -7.07 -22.69 -31.82
CA LYS A 201 -8.21 -22.51 -32.75
C LYS A 201 -9.35 -23.43 -32.37
N TYR A 202 -9.05 -24.69 -32.08
CA TYR A 202 -10.04 -25.67 -31.65
C TYR A 202 -10.66 -25.27 -30.29
N SER A 203 -9.85 -24.88 -29.31
CA SER A 203 -10.31 -24.43 -28.00
C SER A 203 -11.22 -23.20 -28.08
N SER A 204 -10.87 -22.20 -28.91
CA SER A 204 -11.76 -21.05 -29.14
C SER A 204 -13.12 -21.46 -29.72
N LYS A 205 -13.15 -22.44 -30.64
CA LYS A 205 -14.40 -22.96 -31.23
C LYS A 205 -15.24 -23.71 -30.20
N ILE A 206 -14.62 -24.58 -29.40
CA ILE A 206 -15.32 -25.33 -28.35
C ILE A 206 -15.86 -24.37 -27.28
N TYR A 207 -15.08 -23.38 -26.84
CA TYR A 207 -15.52 -22.35 -25.89
C TYR A 207 -16.83 -21.67 -26.34
N LEU A 208 -16.95 -21.28 -27.61
CA LEU A 208 -18.17 -20.65 -28.17
C LEU A 208 -19.32 -21.64 -28.32
N THR A 209 -19.01 -22.88 -28.74
CA THR A 209 -20.01 -23.94 -28.92
C THR A 209 -20.65 -24.31 -27.57
N MET A 210 -19.83 -24.42 -26.53
CA MET A 210 -20.28 -24.76 -25.19
C MET A 210 -21.09 -23.62 -24.55
N LEU A 211 -20.73 -22.36 -24.81
CA LEU A 211 -21.51 -21.18 -24.40
C LEU A 211 -22.94 -21.25 -24.94
N GLU A 212 -23.11 -21.56 -26.23
CA GLU A 212 -24.44 -21.69 -26.81
C GLU A 212 -25.24 -22.82 -26.15
N LYS A 213 -24.65 -24.01 -26.00
CA LYS A 213 -25.33 -25.16 -25.41
C LYS A 213 -25.75 -24.89 -23.95
N CYS A 214 -24.86 -24.34 -23.14
CA CYS A 214 -25.16 -24.05 -21.73
C CYS A 214 -26.15 -22.89 -21.57
N TRP A 215 -26.07 -21.86 -22.44
CA TRP A 215 -27.07 -20.79 -22.49
C TRP A 215 -28.46 -21.33 -22.82
N ARG A 216 -28.60 -22.16 -23.86
CA ARG A 216 -29.91 -22.78 -24.21
C ARG A 216 -30.45 -23.65 -23.07
N ALA A 217 -29.59 -24.41 -22.40
CA ALA A 217 -29.97 -25.19 -21.22
C ALA A 217 -30.43 -24.28 -20.06
N TYR A 218 -29.72 -23.18 -19.82
CA TYR A 218 -30.07 -22.17 -18.82
C TYR A 218 -31.41 -21.49 -19.13
N GLN A 219 -31.64 -21.06 -20.38
CA GLN A 219 -32.91 -20.47 -20.81
C GLN A 219 -34.07 -21.44 -20.56
N LYS A 220 -33.91 -22.72 -20.95
CA LYS A 220 -34.94 -23.75 -20.76
C LYS A 220 -35.28 -23.96 -19.27
N LYS A 221 -34.29 -23.91 -18.38
CA LYS A 221 -34.48 -24.16 -16.94
C LYS A 221 -34.98 -22.94 -16.17
N SER A 222 -34.50 -21.75 -16.52
CA SER A 222 -34.80 -20.50 -15.81
C SER A 222 -35.99 -19.73 -16.39
N GLY A 223 -36.34 -19.96 -17.66
CA GLY A 223 -37.27 -19.14 -18.42
C GLY A 223 -36.74 -17.74 -18.76
N ARG A 224 -35.49 -17.42 -18.41
CA ARG A 224 -34.88 -16.10 -18.63
C ARG A 224 -34.26 -16.00 -20.02
N ASN A 225 -34.31 -14.80 -20.57
CA ASN A 225 -33.74 -14.40 -21.84
C ASN A 225 -32.57 -13.42 -21.66
N LEU A 226 -31.96 -13.01 -22.76
CA LEU A 226 -30.83 -12.08 -22.75
C LEU A 226 -31.18 -10.77 -22.03
N ALA A 227 -32.37 -10.21 -22.30
CA ALA A 227 -32.85 -8.95 -21.72
C ALA A 227 -33.06 -8.96 -20.20
N ASP A 228 -33.07 -10.15 -19.58
CA ASP A 228 -33.19 -10.28 -18.11
C ASP A 228 -31.85 -10.08 -17.39
N HIS A 229 -30.76 -9.81 -18.12
CA HIS A 229 -29.41 -9.64 -17.60
C HIS A 229 -28.88 -8.25 -17.96
N ASP A 230 -28.29 -7.57 -16.98
CA ASP A 230 -27.73 -6.23 -17.15
C ASP A 230 -26.23 -6.27 -17.53
N TYR A 231 -25.49 -7.26 -17.01
CA TYR A 231 -24.06 -7.42 -17.23
C TYR A 231 -23.68 -8.89 -17.38
N PHE A 232 -22.49 -9.15 -17.93
CA PHE A 232 -22.00 -10.51 -18.12
C PHE A 232 -20.53 -10.66 -17.72
N CYS A 233 -20.25 -11.72 -16.97
CA CYS A 233 -18.89 -12.17 -16.64
C CYS A 233 -18.61 -13.51 -17.33
N TYR A 234 -17.44 -13.63 -17.93
CA TYR A 234 -17.03 -14.83 -18.66
C TYR A 234 -15.70 -15.35 -18.09
N HIS A 235 -15.50 -16.66 -18.12
CA HIS A 235 -14.16 -17.22 -17.98
C HIS A 235 -13.26 -16.58 -19.05
N THR A 236 -12.14 -15.99 -18.63
CA THR A 236 -11.30 -15.14 -19.48
C THR A 236 -9.91 -15.77 -19.69
N PRO A 237 -9.72 -16.65 -20.69
CA PRO A 237 -8.39 -17.06 -21.12
C PRO A 237 -7.61 -15.89 -21.72
N VAL A 238 -8.28 -15.14 -22.61
CA VAL A 238 -7.83 -13.87 -23.17
C VAL A 238 -9.04 -12.95 -23.42
N PRO A 239 -8.93 -11.63 -23.21
CA PRO A 239 -10.04 -10.69 -23.35
C PRO A 239 -10.76 -10.73 -24.71
N ARG A 240 -10.01 -10.88 -25.82
CA ARG A 240 -10.60 -10.93 -27.16
C ARG A 240 -11.53 -12.13 -27.36
N LEU A 241 -11.27 -13.26 -26.71
CA LEU A 241 -12.15 -14.43 -26.81
C LEU A 241 -13.49 -14.16 -26.10
N VAL A 242 -13.46 -13.44 -24.97
CA VAL A 242 -14.67 -13.02 -24.26
C VAL A 242 -15.52 -12.08 -25.11
N GLU A 243 -14.90 -11.09 -25.77
CA GLU A 243 -15.61 -10.20 -26.68
C GLU A 243 -16.29 -10.97 -27.82
N LYS A 244 -15.58 -11.94 -28.43
CA LYS A 244 -16.18 -12.84 -29.44
C LYS A 244 -17.32 -13.67 -28.88
N ALA A 245 -17.20 -14.15 -27.64
CA ALA A 245 -18.21 -14.93 -26.97
C ALA A 245 -19.46 -14.14 -26.65
N HIS A 246 -19.31 -12.90 -26.19
CA HIS A 246 -20.43 -12.00 -25.99
C HIS A 246 -21.15 -11.71 -27.32
N LEU A 247 -20.39 -11.41 -28.39
CA LEU A 247 -20.98 -11.24 -29.73
C LEU A 247 -21.71 -12.49 -30.24
N HIS A 248 -21.18 -13.68 -29.95
CA HIS A 248 -21.85 -14.95 -30.27
C HIS A 248 -23.15 -15.10 -29.47
N LEU A 249 -23.14 -14.80 -28.17
CA LEU A 249 -24.32 -14.82 -27.32
C LEU A 249 -25.41 -13.86 -27.84
N LEU A 250 -25.03 -12.65 -28.22
CA LEU A 250 -25.96 -11.68 -28.83
C LEU A 250 -26.54 -12.21 -30.14
N LYS A 251 -25.69 -12.83 -30.99
CA LYS A 251 -26.11 -13.42 -32.26
C LYS A 251 -27.16 -14.51 -32.09
N ILE A 252 -26.93 -15.47 -31.20
CA ILE A 252 -27.87 -16.59 -31.01
C ILE A 252 -29.19 -16.16 -30.33
N ASN A 253 -29.29 -14.93 -29.85
CA ASN A 253 -30.51 -14.34 -29.28
C ASN A 253 -31.07 -13.18 -30.13
N ASP A 254 -30.66 -13.07 -31.40
CA ASP A 254 -31.12 -12.03 -32.35
C ASP A 254 -30.91 -10.58 -31.87
N ALA A 255 -29.96 -10.37 -30.96
CA ALA A 255 -29.64 -9.09 -30.33
C ALA A 255 -28.45 -8.37 -31.00
N GLN A 256 -28.16 -8.69 -32.27
CA GLN A 256 -27.06 -8.08 -33.02
C GLN A 256 -27.30 -6.60 -33.37
N HIS A 257 -28.56 -6.16 -33.27
CA HIS A 257 -28.99 -4.80 -33.54
C HIS A 257 -28.56 -3.79 -32.46
N LEU A 258 -28.12 -4.26 -31.28
CA LEU A 258 -27.60 -3.40 -30.21
C LEU A 258 -26.40 -2.58 -30.71
N LEU A 259 -26.34 -1.32 -30.28
CA LEU A 259 -25.25 -0.41 -30.64
C LEU A 259 -23.92 -0.91 -30.09
N GLN A 260 -22.81 -0.55 -30.73
CA GLN A 260 -21.48 -0.95 -30.24
C GLN A 260 -21.23 -0.52 -28.79
N ALA A 261 -21.64 0.68 -28.42
CA ALA A 261 -21.50 1.17 -27.04
C ALA A 261 -22.21 0.27 -26.03
N GLU A 262 -23.47 -0.13 -26.31
CA GLU A 262 -24.26 -0.99 -25.42
C GLU A 262 -23.61 -2.37 -25.25
N ARG A 263 -23.11 -2.96 -26.34
CA ARG A 263 -22.42 -4.26 -26.31
C ARG A 263 -21.14 -4.22 -25.49
N VAL A 264 -20.41 -3.10 -25.54
CA VAL A 264 -19.17 -2.89 -24.77
C VAL A 264 -19.50 -2.73 -23.29
N THR A 265 -20.54 -1.96 -22.95
CA THR A 265 -20.95 -1.71 -21.55
C THR A 265 -21.25 -2.99 -20.77
N HIS A 266 -21.81 -4.03 -21.43
CA HIS A 266 -22.12 -5.30 -20.77
C HIS A 266 -20.91 -6.04 -20.17
N ILE A 267 -19.71 -5.86 -20.74
CA ILE A 267 -18.54 -6.71 -20.46
C ILE A 267 -17.23 -5.96 -20.17
N ASP A 268 -17.09 -4.70 -20.58
CA ASP A 268 -15.77 -4.04 -20.58
C ASP A 268 -15.21 -3.87 -19.16
N ALA A 269 -16.04 -3.43 -18.21
CA ALA A 269 -15.66 -3.30 -16.81
C ALA A 269 -15.20 -4.65 -16.20
N ALA A 270 -15.78 -5.76 -16.63
CA ALA A 270 -15.39 -7.10 -16.19
C ALA A 270 -14.01 -7.54 -16.73
N LEU A 271 -13.54 -6.94 -17.83
CA LEU A 271 -12.27 -7.30 -18.47
C LEU A 271 -11.07 -6.52 -17.93
N ILE A 272 -11.26 -5.37 -17.28
CA ILE A 272 -10.19 -4.43 -16.90
C ILE A 272 -9.07 -5.11 -16.12
N TYR A 273 -9.38 -5.90 -15.09
CA TYR A 273 -8.36 -6.61 -14.32
C TYR A 273 -7.72 -7.76 -15.11
N GLY A 274 -8.51 -8.53 -15.86
CA GLY A 274 -8.01 -9.63 -16.70
C GLY A 274 -6.98 -9.16 -17.73
N ARG A 275 -7.17 -7.97 -18.31
CA ARG A 275 -6.19 -7.34 -19.24
C ARG A 275 -4.83 -7.09 -18.59
N LYS A 276 -4.77 -6.94 -17.26
CA LYS A 276 -3.56 -6.61 -16.49
C LYS A 276 -2.94 -7.79 -15.73
N ILE A 277 -3.64 -8.91 -15.64
CA ILE A 277 -3.22 -10.10 -14.88
C ILE A 277 -2.88 -11.27 -15.82
N GLY A 278 -3.59 -11.39 -16.94
CA GLY A 278 -3.53 -12.57 -17.80
C GLY A 278 -4.37 -13.73 -17.28
N ASN A 279 -4.19 -14.92 -17.86
CA ASN A 279 -5.02 -16.07 -17.51
C ASN A 279 -4.68 -16.61 -16.11
N THR A 280 -5.71 -16.76 -15.27
CA THR A 280 -5.62 -17.32 -13.90
C THR A 280 -6.49 -18.57 -13.75
N TYR A 281 -6.76 -19.25 -14.86
CA TYR A 281 -7.58 -20.46 -14.94
C TYR A 281 -8.87 -20.37 -14.10
N THR A 282 -8.94 -21.11 -12.99
CA THR A 282 -10.14 -21.21 -12.15
C THR A 282 -10.55 -19.89 -11.52
N ALA A 283 -9.61 -18.96 -11.33
CA ALA A 283 -9.89 -17.65 -10.77
C ALA A 283 -10.42 -16.64 -11.80
N SER A 284 -10.20 -16.86 -13.10
CA SER A 284 -10.42 -15.84 -14.14
C SER A 284 -11.87 -15.31 -14.19
N LEU A 285 -12.87 -16.17 -14.02
CA LEU A 285 -14.28 -15.75 -14.01
C LEU A 285 -14.60 -14.82 -12.82
N TYR A 286 -14.04 -15.10 -11.66
CA TYR A 286 -14.35 -14.36 -10.44
C TYR A 286 -13.46 -13.13 -10.27
N ILE A 287 -12.26 -13.11 -10.87
CA ILE A 287 -11.51 -11.88 -11.07
C ILE A 287 -12.29 -10.94 -12.00
N ALA A 288 -12.95 -11.45 -13.04
CA ALA A 288 -13.83 -10.64 -13.88
C ALA A 288 -15.03 -10.09 -13.10
N LEU A 289 -15.62 -10.86 -12.18
CA LEU A 289 -16.64 -10.37 -11.26
C LEU A 289 -16.09 -9.27 -10.34
N ALA A 290 -14.93 -9.45 -9.72
CA ALA A 290 -14.32 -8.41 -8.89
C ALA A 290 -14.05 -7.13 -9.69
N SER A 291 -13.56 -7.25 -10.93
CA SER A 291 -13.35 -6.13 -11.85
C SER A 291 -14.64 -5.38 -12.14
N LEU A 292 -15.73 -6.10 -12.47
CA LEU A 292 -17.04 -5.49 -12.73
C LEU A 292 -17.56 -4.73 -11.50
N LEU A 293 -17.49 -5.33 -10.32
CA LEU A 293 -18.01 -4.74 -9.09
C LEU A 293 -17.20 -3.51 -8.65
N ASP A 294 -15.89 -3.51 -8.86
CA ASP A 294 -14.99 -2.43 -8.49
C ASP A 294 -15.07 -1.23 -9.46
N GLU A 295 -15.11 -1.50 -10.76
CA GLU A 295 -14.87 -0.49 -11.80
C GLU A 295 -16.14 0.20 -12.30
N VAL A 296 -17.34 -0.38 -12.09
CA VAL A 296 -18.59 0.30 -12.45
C VAL A 296 -18.93 1.37 -11.41
N GLU A 297 -18.93 2.63 -11.84
CA GLU A 297 -19.26 3.78 -10.98
C GLU A 297 -20.72 3.77 -10.53
N GLN A 298 -21.64 3.36 -11.42
CA GLN A 298 -23.06 3.24 -11.10
C GLN A 298 -23.29 2.19 -10.01
N ASP A 299 -24.36 2.36 -9.23
CA ASP A 299 -24.78 1.33 -8.27
C ASP A 299 -25.39 0.14 -9.03
N LEU A 300 -24.80 -1.04 -8.85
CA LEU A 300 -25.28 -2.28 -9.44
C LEU A 300 -26.36 -2.97 -8.60
N ALA A 301 -26.81 -2.41 -7.48
CA ALA A 301 -27.87 -3.02 -6.66
C ALA A 301 -29.08 -3.47 -7.49
N ASN A 302 -29.52 -4.71 -7.25
CA ASN A 302 -30.61 -5.40 -7.96
C ASN A 302 -30.36 -5.72 -9.44
N LYS A 303 -29.18 -5.40 -9.97
CA LYS A 303 -28.79 -5.78 -11.34
C LYS A 303 -28.45 -7.25 -11.41
N ARG A 304 -28.87 -7.90 -12.48
CA ARG A 304 -28.60 -9.33 -12.74
C ARG A 304 -27.36 -9.47 -13.60
N ILE A 305 -26.42 -10.28 -13.12
CA ILE A 305 -25.19 -10.63 -13.82
C ILE A 305 -25.32 -12.06 -14.35
N GLY A 306 -25.08 -12.25 -15.64
CA GLY A 306 -24.92 -13.57 -16.26
C GLY A 306 -23.48 -14.05 -16.18
N PHE A 307 -23.26 -15.31 -15.85
CA PHE A 307 -21.93 -15.91 -15.69
C PHE A 307 -21.77 -17.06 -16.66
N TYR A 308 -20.68 -17.06 -17.44
CA TYR A 308 -20.25 -18.19 -18.23
C TYR A 308 -18.94 -18.76 -17.72
N SER A 309 -19.00 -19.94 -17.10
CA SER A 309 -17.84 -20.70 -16.68
C SER A 309 -17.49 -21.76 -17.72
N TYR A 310 -16.20 -21.92 -18.00
CA TYR A 310 -15.67 -22.89 -18.94
C TYR A 310 -14.40 -23.51 -18.38
N GLY A 311 -14.24 -24.81 -18.55
CA GLY A 311 -13.01 -25.54 -18.31
C GLY A 311 -12.79 -26.53 -19.43
N SER A 312 -11.58 -26.51 -20.01
CA SER A 312 -11.17 -27.38 -21.11
C SER A 312 -11.28 -28.87 -20.76
N GLY A 313 -11.41 -29.73 -21.78
CA GLY A 313 -11.62 -31.17 -21.63
C GLY A 313 -13.00 -31.73 -22.03
N CYS A 314 -14.14 -31.05 -21.99
CA CYS A 314 -14.51 -29.77 -21.42
C CYS A 314 -15.84 -29.84 -20.66
N VAL A 315 -16.02 -28.93 -19.70
CA VAL A 315 -17.26 -28.70 -18.97
C VAL A 315 -17.53 -27.19 -18.98
N ALA A 316 -18.79 -26.82 -19.20
CA ALA A 316 -19.20 -25.43 -19.17
C ALA A 316 -20.54 -25.25 -18.45
N GLU A 317 -20.73 -24.10 -17.83
CA GLU A 317 -21.93 -23.77 -17.09
C GLU A 317 -22.30 -22.30 -17.22
N PHE A 318 -23.57 -22.04 -17.50
CA PHE A 318 -24.18 -20.72 -17.45
C PHE A 318 -25.11 -20.61 -16.24
N PHE A 319 -24.94 -19.55 -15.46
CA PHE A 319 -25.77 -19.25 -14.30
C PHE A 319 -25.90 -17.72 -14.13
N SER A 320 -26.71 -17.28 -13.17
CA SER A 320 -26.89 -15.86 -12.90
C SER A 320 -26.93 -15.53 -11.41
N GLY A 321 -26.56 -14.31 -11.06
CA GLY A 321 -26.74 -13.75 -9.72
C GLY A 321 -27.27 -12.33 -9.76
N THR A 322 -27.90 -11.89 -8.68
CA THR A 322 -28.39 -10.52 -8.50
C THR A 322 -27.54 -9.83 -7.45
N VAL A 323 -27.03 -8.64 -7.77
CA VAL A 323 -26.22 -7.85 -6.85
C VAL A 323 -27.09 -7.35 -5.69
N VAL A 324 -26.59 -7.49 -4.48
CA VAL A 324 -27.30 -7.13 -3.25
C VAL A 324 -27.17 -5.62 -3.00
N PRO A 325 -28.21 -4.93 -2.49
CA PRO A 325 -28.09 -3.54 -2.07
C PRO A 325 -26.93 -3.34 -1.09
N HIS A 326 -26.24 -2.20 -1.20
CA HIS A 326 -25.08 -1.84 -0.38
C HIS A 326 -23.83 -2.71 -0.56
N TYR A 327 -23.76 -3.56 -1.60
CA TYR A 327 -22.58 -4.42 -1.87
C TYR A 327 -21.24 -3.66 -1.88
N LYS A 328 -21.22 -2.40 -2.33
CA LYS A 328 -20.01 -1.55 -2.39
C LYS A 328 -19.31 -1.38 -1.04
N ALA A 329 -20.04 -1.45 0.07
CA ALA A 329 -19.47 -1.37 1.42
C ALA A 329 -18.66 -2.62 1.81
N HIS A 330 -18.81 -3.71 1.06
CA HIS A 330 -18.20 -5.01 1.32
C HIS A 330 -17.15 -5.38 0.26
N LEU A 331 -16.78 -4.45 -0.62
CA LEU A 331 -15.74 -4.65 -1.62
C LEU A 331 -14.35 -4.30 -1.09
N HIS A 332 -13.34 -4.95 -1.67
CA HIS A 332 -11.94 -4.66 -1.41
C HIS A 332 -11.28 -3.83 -2.54
N SER A 333 -12.05 -2.95 -3.18
CA SER A 333 -11.63 -2.23 -4.41
C SER A 333 -10.33 -1.43 -4.26
N SER A 334 -10.13 -0.77 -3.12
CA SER A 334 -8.89 -0.01 -2.85
C SER A 334 -7.67 -0.92 -2.82
N TYR A 335 -7.81 -2.10 -2.21
CA TYR A 335 -6.76 -3.11 -2.15
C TYR A 335 -6.48 -3.71 -3.52
N HIS A 336 -7.52 -4.07 -4.28
CA HIS A 336 -7.37 -4.59 -5.63
C HIS A 336 -6.62 -3.63 -6.56
N ARG A 337 -7.02 -2.36 -6.56
CA ARG A 337 -6.35 -1.31 -7.36
C ARG A 337 -4.91 -1.11 -6.92
N HIS A 338 -4.66 -1.01 -5.62
CA HIS A 338 -3.31 -0.86 -5.09
C HIS A 338 -2.41 -2.05 -5.45
N LEU A 339 -2.91 -3.27 -5.29
CA LEU A 339 -2.21 -4.50 -5.64
C LEU A 339 -1.76 -4.47 -7.11
N LEU A 340 -2.64 -4.10 -8.04
CA LEU A 340 -2.29 -4.04 -9.46
C LEU A 340 -1.33 -2.90 -9.81
N GLN A 341 -1.47 -1.74 -9.17
CA GLN A 341 -0.66 -0.54 -9.43
C GLN A 341 0.76 -0.61 -8.90
N THR A 342 1.01 -1.43 -7.87
CA THR A 342 2.29 -1.49 -7.16
C THR A 342 3.15 -2.71 -7.50
N ARG A 343 2.77 -3.47 -8.54
CA ARG A 343 3.60 -4.58 -9.03
C ARG A 343 4.87 -4.04 -9.68
N LYS A 344 5.99 -4.71 -9.45
CA LYS A 344 7.25 -4.47 -10.17
C LYS A 344 7.12 -5.01 -11.59
N LEU A 345 7.45 -4.19 -12.59
CA LEU A 345 7.60 -4.64 -13.97
C LEU A 345 8.95 -5.35 -14.14
N LEU A 346 8.93 -6.56 -14.68
CA LEU A 346 10.13 -7.36 -14.94
C LEU A 346 10.77 -6.99 -16.27
N SER A 347 12.10 -7.06 -16.33
CA SER A 347 12.84 -7.16 -17.59
C SER A 347 12.67 -8.57 -18.20
N VAL A 348 12.99 -8.71 -19.50
CA VAL A 348 12.93 -10.01 -20.21
C VAL A 348 13.76 -11.07 -19.48
N SER A 349 14.98 -10.73 -19.03
CA SER A 349 15.86 -11.64 -18.33
C SER A 349 15.33 -12.06 -16.96
N GLU A 350 14.72 -11.13 -16.20
CA GLU A 350 14.12 -11.46 -14.91
C GLU A 350 12.88 -12.36 -15.09
N TYR A 351 12.05 -12.08 -16.10
CA TYR A 351 10.90 -12.92 -16.44
C TYR A 351 11.35 -14.35 -16.80
N GLU A 352 12.33 -14.50 -17.70
CA GLU A 352 12.84 -15.82 -18.10
C GLU A 352 13.51 -16.54 -16.93
N HIS A 353 14.21 -15.81 -16.06
CA HIS A 353 14.79 -16.37 -14.83
C HIS A 353 13.72 -16.91 -13.88
N PHE A 354 12.67 -16.13 -13.60
CA PHE A 354 11.55 -16.59 -12.76
C PHE A 354 10.84 -17.78 -13.39
N TYR A 355 10.63 -17.74 -14.70
CA TYR A 355 9.98 -18.82 -15.42
C TYR A 355 10.81 -20.11 -15.35
N GLN A 356 12.12 -20.05 -15.52
CA GLN A 356 13.00 -21.23 -15.57
C GLN A 356 13.31 -21.82 -14.20
N PHE A 357 12.94 -21.17 -13.10
CA PHE A 357 13.17 -21.69 -11.76
C PHE A 357 12.50 -23.06 -11.56
N GLN A 358 13.27 -24.03 -11.05
CA GLN A 358 12.82 -25.38 -10.77
C GLN A 358 12.99 -25.71 -9.28
N TYR A 359 11.98 -26.40 -8.74
CA TYR A 359 12.04 -26.97 -7.42
C TYR A 359 12.76 -28.32 -7.46
N VAL A 360 13.54 -28.65 -6.44
CA VAL A 360 14.20 -29.96 -6.34
C VAL A 360 13.16 -31.07 -6.18
N GLU A 361 13.35 -32.17 -6.91
CA GLU A 361 12.45 -33.34 -6.91
C GLU A 361 13.07 -34.56 -6.23
N ASP A 362 14.37 -34.52 -5.91
CA ASP A 362 15.14 -35.62 -5.32
C ASP A 362 15.03 -35.70 -3.79
N GLY A 363 14.27 -34.80 -3.17
CA GLY A 363 14.06 -34.74 -1.72
C GLY A 363 15.15 -34.00 -0.95
N SER A 364 16.15 -33.47 -1.65
CA SER A 364 17.17 -32.60 -1.06
C SER A 364 16.58 -31.33 -0.45
N ILE A 365 17.36 -30.67 0.39
CA ILE A 365 16.98 -29.37 0.94
C ILE A 365 17.23 -28.29 -0.11
N GLN A 366 16.19 -27.53 -0.42
CA GLN A 366 16.29 -26.32 -1.24
C GLN A 366 15.69 -25.15 -0.48
N THR A 367 16.54 -24.24 0.00
CA THR A 367 16.10 -22.95 0.53
C THR A 367 15.73 -22.04 -0.63
N ILE A 368 14.59 -21.37 -0.52
CA ILE A 368 14.09 -20.46 -1.55
C ILE A 368 14.48 -19.03 -1.19
N SER A 369 15.03 -18.29 -2.16
CA SER A 369 15.40 -16.89 -1.96
C SER A 369 14.17 -16.03 -1.69
N SER A 370 14.35 -14.99 -0.87
CA SER A 370 13.29 -14.02 -0.56
C SER A 370 13.07 -13.08 -1.77
N TYR A 371 11.82 -13.01 -2.23
CA TYR A 371 11.35 -12.05 -3.24
C TYR A 371 10.16 -11.27 -2.69
N GLN A 372 9.92 -10.04 -3.17
CA GLN A 372 8.70 -9.29 -2.83
C GLN A 372 7.45 -10.15 -3.07
N ARG A 373 6.61 -10.31 -2.04
CA ARG A 373 5.46 -11.23 -2.01
C ARG A 373 4.40 -10.72 -1.04
N GLY A 374 3.34 -11.49 -0.86
CA GLY A 374 2.32 -11.25 0.17
C GLY A 374 2.74 -11.75 1.55
N ASN A 375 1.77 -12.00 2.42
CA ASN A 375 1.98 -12.33 3.84
C ASN A 375 2.37 -13.81 4.10
N PHE A 376 2.54 -14.60 3.04
CA PHE A 376 2.81 -16.02 3.10
C PHE A 376 3.91 -16.38 2.12
N GLU A 377 4.77 -17.31 2.50
CA GLU A 377 5.88 -17.75 1.66
C GLU A 377 6.07 -19.26 1.66
N LEU A 378 6.53 -19.79 0.53
CA LEU A 378 7.20 -21.08 0.46
C LEU A 378 8.69 -20.86 0.72
N SER A 379 9.11 -21.14 1.95
CA SER A 379 10.47 -20.84 2.41
C SER A 379 11.50 -21.90 2.00
N GLN A 380 11.09 -23.16 1.94
CA GLN A 380 12.00 -24.29 1.78
C GLN A 380 11.27 -25.53 1.26
N LEU A 381 12.01 -26.38 0.55
CA LEU A 381 11.69 -27.78 0.36
C LEU A 381 12.64 -28.64 1.22
N GLU A 382 12.11 -29.63 1.93
CA GLU A 382 12.90 -30.56 2.74
C GLU A 382 12.22 -31.94 2.76
N GLY A 383 12.93 -32.98 2.30
CA GLY A 383 12.38 -34.34 2.27
C GLY A 383 11.09 -34.44 1.47
N HIS A 384 11.04 -33.78 0.31
CA HIS A 384 9.86 -33.59 -0.56
C HIS A 384 8.71 -32.75 0.03
N LYS A 385 8.84 -32.24 1.26
CA LYS A 385 7.82 -31.40 1.89
C LYS A 385 8.04 -29.94 1.52
N ARG A 386 6.98 -29.28 1.05
CA ARG A 386 6.91 -27.83 0.93
C ARG A 386 6.65 -27.21 2.30
N ILE A 387 7.54 -26.32 2.74
CA ILE A 387 7.46 -25.65 4.04
C ILE A 387 6.98 -24.22 3.84
N TYR A 388 5.70 -24.03 4.13
CA TYR A 388 5.07 -22.72 4.13
C TYR A 388 5.16 -22.10 5.51
N LYS A 389 5.35 -20.79 5.56
CA LYS A 389 5.24 -20.03 6.79
C LYS A 389 4.55 -18.70 6.54
N PRO A 390 3.82 -18.18 7.54
CA PRO A 390 3.54 -16.75 7.57
C PRO A 390 4.88 -16.02 7.54
N VAL A 391 5.00 -14.99 6.73
CA VAL A 391 6.20 -14.15 6.77
C VAL A 391 6.17 -13.41 8.12
N SER A 392 7.05 -13.81 9.04
CA SER A 392 7.30 -13.06 10.27
C SER A 392 8.05 -11.79 9.88
N LEU A 393 7.62 -10.64 10.40
CA LEU A 393 8.05 -9.27 10.05
C LEU A 393 9.56 -8.94 10.09
N ILE A 394 10.43 -9.91 10.29
CA ILE A 394 11.85 -9.70 10.59
C ILE A 394 12.73 -9.83 9.34
N ASP A 395 12.25 -10.43 8.24
CA ASP A 395 12.99 -10.54 6.97
C ASP A 395 12.26 -9.77 5.83
N GLU A 396 12.39 -8.43 5.84
CA GLU A 396 11.92 -7.41 4.87
C GLU A 396 10.42 -6.95 4.91
N PRO A 397 10.11 -5.68 4.50
CA PRO A 397 9.12 -4.81 5.15
C PRO A 397 7.65 -5.00 4.71
N ASP A 398 6.72 -4.70 5.65
CA ASP A 398 5.24 -4.68 5.54
C ASP A 398 4.55 -6.05 5.27
N PHE A 399 3.67 -6.67 6.06
CA PHE A 399 2.64 -6.32 7.06
C PHE A 399 2.39 -7.57 7.94
N PRO A 400 1.94 -7.49 9.23
CA PRO A 400 1.39 -8.66 9.89
C PRO A 400 -0.15 -8.59 9.97
N THR A 401 -0.73 -9.73 9.64
CA THR A 401 -2.08 -10.18 9.98
C THR A 401 -2.20 -10.52 11.47
N ILE A 402 -3.37 -10.32 12.11
CA ILE A 402 -3.67 -10.91 13.43
C ILE A 402 -5.05 -11.58 13.45
N LEU A 403 -5.05 -12.91 13.39
CA LEU A 403 -5.85 -13.85 14.20
C LEU A 403 -4.89 -15.03 14.47
N SER A 404 -4.81 -15.73 15.60
CA SER A 404 -5.32 -15.58 16.95
C SER A 404 -4.30 -16.24 17.88
N SER A 405 -4.08 -15.71 19.08
CA SER A 405 -3.54 -16.55 20.16
C SER A 405 -4.29 -16.23 21.44
N SER A 406 -5.24 -17.09 21.74
CA SER A 406 -5.81 -17.26 23.07
C SER A 406 -4.72 -17.72 24.04
N SER A 407 -4.17 -16.80 24.83
CA SER A 407 -3.75 -17.15 26.19
C SER A 407 -4.92 -16.79 27.11
N LYS A 408 -5.53 -17.81 27.72
CA LYS A 408 -6.34 -17.64 28.92
C LYS A 408 -5.41 -17.08 30.00
N ASP A 409 -5.55 -15.79 30.27
CA ASP A 409 -5.16 -15.22 31.55
C ASP A 409 -6.26 -14.22 31.95
N ASP A 410 -6.90 -14.49 33.08
CA ASP A 410 -7.88 -13.60 33.68
C ASP A 410 -7.18 -12.31 34.12
N GLY A 411 -7.14 -11.33 33.23
CA GLY A 411 -6.57 -10.01 33.50
C GLY A 411 -7.38 -8.94 32.79
N HIS A 412 -8.17 -8.18 33.54
CA HIS A 412 -8.83 -6.97 33.07
C HIS A 412 -7.85 -6.08 32.28
N VAL A 413 -8.04 -5.95 30.96
CA VAL A 413 -7.38 -4.89 30.18
C VAL A 413 -8.18 -3.61 30.41
N THR A 414 -7.68 -2.79 31.33
CA THR A 414 -8.17 -1.43 31.55
C THR A 414 -7.85 -0.61 30.29
N LEU A 415 -8.88 -0.17 29.55
CA LEU A 415 -8.70 0.85 28.50
C LEU A 415 -8.05 2.09 29.16
N GLN A 416 -6.93 2.58 28.62
CA GLN A 416 -6.30 3.80 29.14
C GLN A 416 -7.27 4.99 29.00
N GLU A 417 -7.51 5.74 30.08
CA GLU A 417 -8.39 6.92 30.05
C GLU A 417 -7.84 8.03 29.14
N SER A 418 -6.51 8.10 29.01
CA SER A 418 -5.81 9.00 28.09
C SER A 418 -4.41 8.47 27.74
N THR A 419 -3.91 8.85 26.57
CA THR A 419 -2.57 8.54 26.08
C THR A 419 -1.90 9.83 25.64
N CYS A 420 -0.69 10.10 26.10
CA CYS A 420 0.12 11.23 25.63
C CYS A 420 1.35 10.71 24.89
N VAL A 421 1.61 11.25 23.71
CA VAL A 421 2.79 10.92 22.90
C VAL A 421 3.57 12.18 22.61
N ILE A 422 4.89 12.05 22.65
CA ILE A 422 5.87 13.10 22.47
C ILE A 422 6.69 12.78 21.22
N ALA A 423 6.77 13.72 20.27
CA ALA A 423 7.67 13.63 19.11
C ALA A 423 8.70 14.78 19.17
N PRO A 424 10.00 14.51 19.01
CA PRO A 424 11.02 15.55 19.01
C PRO A 424 11.03 16.32 17.68
N GLY A 425 11.39 17.60 17.75
CA GLY A 425 11.84 18.36 16.59
C GLY A 425 13.26 17.96 16.18
N LYS A 426 13.75 18.58 15.10
CA LYS A 426 15.07 18.27 14.53
C LYS A 426 15.85 19.52 14.13
N LEU A 427 17.17 19.38 14.05
CA LEU A 427 18.07 20.32 13.40
C LEU A 427 18.91 19.60 12.35
N ILE A 428 19.09 20.19 11.17
CA ILE A 428 20.11 19.72 10.21
C ILE A 428 21.45 20.34 10.61
N LEU A 429 22.43 19.48 10.88
CA LEU A 429 23.78 19.89 11.26
C LEU A 429 24.62 20.21 10.01
N SER A 430 24.50 19.38 8.97
CA SER A 430 25.16 19.58 7.67
C SER A 430 24.43 18.88 6.53
N GLY A 431 24.57 19.39 5.30
CA GLY A 431 24.03 18.78 4.08
C GLY A 431 22.64 19.27 3.67
N GLU A 432 22.18 20.42 4.18
CA GLU A 432 20.82 20.95 4.05
C GLU A 432 20.29 20.98 2.60
N HIS A 433 21.14 21.44 1.67
CA HIS A 433 20.81 21.56 0.25
C HIS A 433 21.48 20.47 -0.60
N ALA A 434 22.68 20.04 -0.21
CA ALA A 434 23.49 19.09 -0.97
C ALA A 434 22.87 17.67 -1.00
N VAL A 435 22.10 17.30 0.03
CA VAL A 435 21.44 15.99 0.12
C VAL A 435 20.46 15.72 -1.01
N LEU A 436 19.84 16.76 -1.56
CA LEU A 436 18.95 16.67 -2.71
C LEU A 436 19.68 16.26 -4.01
N TYR A 437 21.02 16.25 -3.98
CA TYR A 437 21.89 15.98 -5.12
C TYR A 437 22.86 14.80 -4.86
N GLY A 438 22.49 13.89 -3.95
CA GLY A 438 23.25 12.67 -3.64
C GLY A 438 24.43 12.86 -2.68
N SER A 439 24.57 14.04 -2.06
CA SER A 439 25.57 14.24 -1.00
C SER A 439 25.03 13.76 0.36
N PRO A 440 25.90 13.44 1.33
CA PRO A 440 25.43 13.06 2.65
C PRO A 440 24.86 14.25 3.45
N ALA A 441 23.99 13.95 4.41
CA ALA A 441 23.49 14.88 5.42
C ALA A 441 23.56 14.32 6.83
N LEU A 442 23.70 15.23 7.80
CA LEU A 442 23.61 14.96 9.23
C LEU A 442 22.45 15.74 9.82
N ALA A 443 21.53 15.05 10.49
CA ALA A 443 20.42 15.68 11.20
C ALA A 443 20.24 15.05 12.58
N MET A 444 19.79 15.85 13.54
CA MET A 444 19.71 15.45 14.95
C MET A 444 18.37 15.85 15.56
N ALA A 445 17.77 14.92 16.30
CA ALA A 445 16.60 15.19 17.13
C ALA A 445 17.00 16.07 18.31
N VAL A 446 16.15 17.03 18.69
CA VAL A 446 16.41 17.95 19.81
C VAL A 446 15.35 17.82 20.89
N ASN A 447 15.69 18.20 22.12
CA ASN A 447 14.80 18.21 23.28
C ASN A 447 13.72 19.33 23.23
N ARG A 448 13.06 19.47 22.09
CA ARG A 448 11.89 20.32 21.87
C ARG A 448 10.83 19.48 21.21
N TYR A 449 9.62 19.56 21.74
CA TYR A 449 8.64 18.51 21.45
C TYR A 449 7.32 19.04 20.91
N VAL A 450 6.66 18.19 20.12
CA VAL A 450 5.22 18.24 19.94
C VAL A 450 4.61 17.12 20.75
N ARG A 451 3.62 17.46 21.58
CA ARG A 451 2.86 16.55 22.45
C ARG A 451 1.46 16.41 21.91
N ALA A 452 1.06 15.19 21.62
CA ALA A 452 -0.30 14.82 21.24
C ALA A 452 -0.91 14.00 22.36
N THR A 453 -1.96 14.52 23.00
CA THR A 453 -2.72 13.81 24.02
C THR A 453 -4.07 13.40 23.46
N VAL A 454 -4.36 12.11 23.50
CA VAL A 454 -5.64 11.55 23.07
C VAL A 454 -6.39 11.06 24.30
N SER A 455 -7.65 11.45 24.43
CA SER A 455 -8.51 11.04 25.53
C SER A 455 -9.93 10.79 25.05
N ARG A 456 -10.72 10.09 25.87
CA ARG A 456 -12.15 9.93 25.60
C ARG A 456 -12.87 11.27 25.71
N ASP A 457 -13.79 11.54 24.80
CA ASP A 457 -14.76 12.63 24.94
C ASP A 457 -15.93 12.18 25.85
N GLN A 458 -16.23 12.95 26.89
CA GLN A 458 -17.27 12.66 27.87
C GLN A 458 -18.63 13.26 27.49
N THR A 459 -18.71 13.97 26.36
CA THR A 459 -19.95 14.58 25.86
C THR A 459 -20.94 13.51 25.36
N PRO A 460 -22.26 13.61 25.62
CA PRO A 460 -23.25 12.61 25.20
C PRO A 460 -23.23 12.34 23.69
N PRO A 461 -23.72 11.17 23.22
CA PRO A 461 -23.64 10.73 21.82
C PRO A 461 -24.59 11.55 20.92
N GLN A 462 -24.19 12.78 20.63
CA GLN A 462 -24.70 13.59 19.52
C GLN A 462 -23.46 14.21 18.85
N LEU A 463 -22.85 13.43 17.94
CA LEU A 463 -21.76 13.74 16.97
C LEU A 463 -21.01 15.08 17.17
N PRO A 464 -19.67 15.08 17.40
CA PRO A 464 -18.65 14.57 16.47
C PRO A 464 -17.85 13.34 16.97
N GLN A 465 -17.12 12.68 16.06
CA GLN A 465 -16.26 11.51 16.38
C GLN A 465 -14.86 11.91 16.85
N PHE A 466 -14.36 13.06 16.39
CA PHE A 466 -13.10 13.64 16.83
C PHE A 466 -13.26 15.10 17.25
N LEU A 467 -12.62 15.47 18.35
CA LEU A 467 -12.52 16.84 18.83
C LEU A 467 -11.03 17.21 18.88
N LEU A 468 -10.59 17.99 17.89
CA LEU A 468 -9.20 18.41 17.76
C LEU A 468 -9.02 19.78 18.41
N ASP A 469 -8.20 19.82 19.47
CA ASP A 469 -7.88 20.97 20.29
C ASP A 469 -6.40 21.35 20.05
N LEU A 470 -6.19 22.38 19.24
CA LEU A 470 -4.87 22.95 18.96
C LEU A 470 -4.72 24.22 19.80
N SER A 471 -4.55 24.03 21.10
CA SER A 471 -4.58 25.14 22.07
C SER A 471 -3.55 26.23 21.72
N ASP A 472 -2.38 25.83 21.19
CA ASP A 472 -1.29 26.76 20.82
C ASP A 472 -1.58 27.57 19.54
N LEU A 473 -2.53 27.12 18.72
CA LEU A 473 -3.00 27.80 17.51
C LEU A 473 -4.36 28.49 17.71
N ALA A 474 -4.87 28.52 18.95
CA ALA A 474 -6.21 29.00 19.29
C ALA A 474 -7.32 28.40 18.39
N HIS A 475 -7.17 27.13 18.01
CA HIS A 475 -8.08 26.46 17.09
C HIS A 475 -8.70 25.22 17.72
N HIS A 476 -10.02 25.19 17.75
CA HIS A 476 -10.81 24.02 18.13
C HIS A 476 -11.67 23.60 16.94
N SER A 477 -11.61 22.32 16.58
CA SER A 477 -12.43 21.76 15.50
C SER A 477 -13.14 20.49 15.94
N GLN A 478 -14.39 20.37 15.51
CA GLN A 478 -15.21 19.20 15.65
C GLN A 478 -15.28 18.50 14.30
N LEU A 479 -14.83 17.26 14.23
CA LEU A 479 -14.64 16.52 12.98
C LEU A 479 -15.39 15.19 13.04
N ASN A 480 -16.19 14.94 12.00
CA ASN A 480 -16.75 13.61 11.73
C ASN A 480 -16.00 12.98 10.53
N PHE A 481 -16.15 11.67 10.30
CA PHE A 481 -15.49 10.99 9.18
C PHE A 481 -15.81 11.62 7.82
N GLN A 482 -17.02 12.13 7.61
CA GLN A 482 -17.39 12.81 6.36
C GLN A 482 -16.58 14.09 6.13
N THR A 483 -16.38 14.89 7.19
CA THR A 483 -15.58 16.13 7.15
C THR A 483 -14.10 15.80 6.90
N LEU A 484 -13.57 14.76 7.54
CA LEU A 484 -12.21 14.26 7.29
C LEU A 484 -12.04 13.79 5.84
N ARG A 485 -13.01 13.04 5.30
CA ARG A 485 -13.00 12.59 3.89
C ARG A 485 -13.03 13.78 2.92
N HIS A 486 -13.91 14.76 3.12
CA HIS A 486 -13.97 15.95 2.28
C HIS A 486 -12.68 16.78 2.34
N LEU A 487 -12.09 16.94 3.54
CA LEU A 487 -10.78 17.56 3.70
C LEU A 487 -9.73 16.81 2.88
N LYS A 488 -9.67 15.48 3.02
CA LYS A 488 -8.69 14.64 2.33
C LYS A 488 -8.82 14.76 0.81
N GLU A 489 -10.02 14.63 0.28
CA GLU A 489 -10.29 14.74 -1.16
C GLU A 489 -9.90 16.12 -1.70
N ARG A 490 -10.27 17.20 -0.99
CA ARG A 490 -9.90 18.56 -1.36
C ARG A 490 -8.38 18.74 -1.41
N VAL A 491 -7.67 18.31 -0.36
CA VAL A 491 -6.20 18.43 -0.27
C VAL A 491 -5.53 17.58 -1.36
N LYS A 492 -5.95 16.32 -1.56
CA LYS A 492 -5.41 15.45 -2.63
C LYS A 492 -5.67 15.98 -4.04
N ASN A 493 -6.85 16.57 -4.29
CA ASN A 493 -7.17 17.18 -5.57
C ASN A 493 -6.29 18.41 -5.83
N LYS A 494 -6.12 19.28 -4.84
CA LYS A 494 -5.20 20.43 -4.95
C LYS A 494 -3.76 20.00 -5.14
N TYR A 495 -3.31 18.95 -4.44
CA TYR A 495 -1.97 18.41 -4.59
C TYR A 495 -1.74 17.84 -6.01
N ARG A 496 -2.69 17.09 -6.57
CA ARG A 496 -2.63 16.63 -7.97
C ARG A 496 -2.48 17.79 -8.94
N ARG A 497 -3.23 18.87 -8.71
CA ARG A 497 -3.15 20.10 -9.50
C ARG A 497 -1.82 20.86 -9.31
N PHE A 498 -1.26 20.88 -8.10
CA PHE A 498 0.11 21.36 -7.85
C PHE A 498 1.15 20.56 -8.67
N VAL A 499 1.05 19.22 -8.69
CA VAL A 499 1.94 18.36 -9.49
C VAL A 499 1.81 18.65 -10.99
N GLN A 500 0.64 19.10 -11.44
CA GLN A 500 0.37 19.54 -12.82
C GLN A 500 0.79 20.99 -13.12
N GLY A 501 1.21 21.76 -12.11
CA GLY A 501 1.63 23.16 -12.24
C GLY A 501 0.52 24.20 -12.08
N ASP A 502 -0.70 23.79 -11.72
CA ASP A 502 -1.87 24.70 -11.61
C ASP A 502 -1.90 25.53 -10.31
N PHE A 503 -1.18 25.10 -9.27
CA PHE A 503 -1.19 25.71 -7.94
C PHE A 503 0.22 25.77 -7.35
N SER A 504 0.45 26.71 -6.44
CA SER A 504 1.58 26.68 -5.51
C SER A 504 1.35 25.66 -4.39
N ILE A 505 2.42 25.04 -3.89
CA ILE A 505 2.34 24.12 -2.75
C ILE A 505 1.69 24.76 -1.51
N ARG A 506 1.85 26.08 -1.33
CA ARG A 506 1.22 26.84 -0.23
C ARG A 506 -0.31 26.89 -0.32
N GLU A 507 -0.88 26.56 -1.46
CA GLU A 507 -2.32 26.56 -1.68
C GLU A 507 -2.98 25.21 -1.40
N VAL A 508 -2.18 24.14 -1.27
CA VAL A 508 -2.61 22.77 -0.97
C VAL A 508 -3.15 22.70 0.47
N LEU A 509 -2.31 23.07 1.44
CA LEU A 509 -2.67 23.27 2.84
C LEU A 509 -2.59 24.77 3.17
N GLN A 510 -3.75 25.40 3.35
CA GLN A 510 -3.83 26.86 3.52
C GLN A 510 -3.75 27.29 4.98
N LYS A 511 -4.16 26.41 5.90
CA LYS A 511 -4.20 26.71 7.32
C LYS A 511 -3.27 25.77 8.09
N PRO A 512 -2.48 26.25 9.07
CA PRO A 512 -1.52 25.42 9.80
C PRO A 512 -2.12 24.16 10.45
N PHE A 513 -3.39 24.22 10.86
CA PHE A 513 -4.10 23.11 11.48
C PHE A 513 -4.57 22.01 10.51
N GLU A 514 -4.66 22.30 9.21
CA GLU A 514 -5.13 21.32 8.21
C GLU A 514 -4.19 20.12 8.11
N LEU A 515 -2.89 20.30 8.44
CA LEU A 515 -1.92 19.21 8.43
C LEU A 515 -2.26 18.12 9.45
N ALA A 516 -2.58 18.50 10.70
CA ALA A 516 -2.98 17.55 11.74
C ALA A 516 -4.30 16.84 11.40
N GLN A 517 -5.26 17.59 10.83
CA GLN A 517 -6.54 17.02 10.38
C GLN A 517 -6.36 16.07 9.20
N PHE A 518 -5.49 16.39 8.25
CA PHE A 518 -5.19 15.55 7.11
C PHE A 518 -4.43 14.28 7.54
N ALA A 519 -3.44 14.41 8.43
CA ALA A 519 -2.75 13.27 9.04
C ALA A 519 -3.74 12.34 9.75
N LEU A 520 -4.66 12.88 10.53
CA LEU A 520 -5.75 12.13 11.15
C LEU A 520 -6.65 11.45 10.11
N SER A 521 -6.96 12.12 9.00
CA SER A 521 -7.79 11.54 7.93
C SER A 521 -7.11 10.35 7.24
N LEU A 522 -5.82 10.45 6.94
CA LEU A 522 -5.04 9.35 6.37
C LEU A 522 -4.99 8.15 7.31
N PHE A 523 -4.75 8.42 8.59
CA PHE A 523 -4.74 7.39 9.63
C PHE A 523 -6.10 6.71 9.79
N ALA A 524 -7.18 7.50 9.86
CA ALA A 524 -8.54 7.01 10.00
C ALA A 524 -8.96 6.12 8.83
N ASP A 525 -8.63 6.52 7.60
CA ASP A 525 -8.93 5.73 6.40
C ASP A 525 -8.07 4.47 6.30
N ALA A 526 -6.79 4.53 6.69
CA ALA A 526 -5.89 3.38 6.65
C ALA A 526 -6.37 2.23 7.56
N LEU A 527 -7.06 2.56 8.64
CA LEU A 527 -7.60 1.61 9.62
C LEU A 527 -9.10 1.34 9.47
N ASN A 528 -9.80 1.98 8.52
CA ASN A 528 -11.27 1.98 8.46
C ASN A 528 -11.90 2.26 9.84
N LEU A 529 -11.40 3.27 10.56
CA LEU A 529 -11.76 3.49 11.95
C LEU A 529 -13.27 3.61 12.13
N ASN A 530 -13.80 2.87 13.09
CA ASN A 530 -15.14 3.07 13.62
C ASN A 530 -15.05 3.32 15.13
N LEU A 531 -15.53 4.46 15.58
CA LEU A 531 -15.41 4.89 16.97
C LEU A 531 -16.73 4.69 17.71
N THR A 532 -16.67 4.00 18.84
CA THR A 532 -17.83 3.79 19.74
C THR A 532 -18.11 4.98 20.65
N HIS A 533 -17.18 5.94 20.73
CA HIS A 533 -17.29 7.18 21.49
C HIS A 533 -16.49 8.30 20.80
N GLY A 534 -16.75 9.56 21.15
CA GLY A 534 -15.93 10.67 20.70
C GLY A 534 -14.49 10.58 21.24
N VAL A 535 -13.54 11.06 20.45
CA VAL A 535 -12.11 11.08 20.79
C VAL A 535 -11.62 12.53 20.77
N LYS A 536 -11.09 13.01 21.90
CA LYS A 536 -10.46 14.33 22.00
C LYS A 536 -8.96 14.18 21.75
N ILE A 537 -8.42 14.99 20.82
CA ILE A 537 -6.99 15.06 20.50
C ILE A 537 -6.52 16.47 20.82
N LYS A 538 -5.66 16.62 21.83
CA LYS A 538 -5.01 17.88 22.20
C LYS A 538 -3.58 17.90 21.68
N LEU A 539 -3.19 18.95 20.96
CA LEU A 539 -1.81 19.16 20.50
C LEU A 539 -1.17 20.37 21.17
N GLN A 540 0.08 20.20 21.60
CA GLN A 540 0.94 21.26 22.14
C GLN A 540 2.32 21.18 21.50
N SER A 541 2.90 22.29 21.05
CA SER A 541 4.17 22.38 20.34
C SER A 541 5.09 23.42 20.98
N GLU A 542 6.27 22.97 21.39
CA GLU A 542 7.38 23.83 21.82
C GLU A 542 8.23 24.32 20.63
N LEU A 543 7.88 23.87 19.40
CA LEU A 543 8.62 24.19 18.18
C LEU A 543 8.05 25.46 17.52
N PRO A 544 8.89 26.47 17.23
CA PRO A 544 8.50 27.63 16.42
C PRO A 544 8.01 27.22 15.03
N ILE A 545 6.88 27.79 14.61
CA ILE A 545 6.23 27.46 13.35
C ILE A 545 7.02 28.06 12.19
N GLY A 546 7.29 27.24 11.18
CA GLY A 546 7.92 27.68 9.93
C GLY A 546 9.42 27.98 10.03
N CYS A 547 10.09 27.69 11.15
CA CYS A 547 11.51 28.00 11.36
C CYS A 547 12.48 26.85 10.97
N GLY A 548 12.00 25.79 10.31
CA GLY A 548 12.85 24.69 9.81
C GLY A 548 13.22 23.61 10.84
N MET A 549 12.55 23.57 12.00
CA MET A 549 12.81 22.63 13.10
C MET A 549 12.06 21.28 13.00
N GLY A 550 11.49 20.96 11.85
CA GLY A 550 10.68 19.74 11.68
C GLY A 550 9.35 19.74 12.43
N SER A 551 8.75 20.93 12.66
CA SER A 551 7.45 21.05 13.34
C SER A 551 6.31 20.31 12.62
N SER A 552 6.33 20.26 11.28
CA SER A 552 5.40 19.46 10.47
C SER A 552 5.55 17.98 10.78
N ALA A 553 6.76 17.44 10.63
CA ALA A 553 7.08 16.05 10.89
C ALA A 553 6.71 15.63 12.33
N ALA A 554 7.10 16.42 13.33
CA ALA A 554 6.78 16.14 14.72
C ALA A 554 5.26 16.19 15.00
N THR A 555 4.51 17.08 14.35
CA THR A 555 3.04 17.15 14.46
C THR A 555 2.38 15.92 13.84
N ILE A 556 2.77 15.53 12.63
CA ILE A 556 2.20 14.37 11.94
C ILE A 556 2.47 13.10 12.75
N VAL A 557 3.72 12.88 13.15
CA VAL A 557 4.16 11.68 13.85
C VAL A 557 3.53 11.60 15.25
N SER A 558 3.48 12.71 16.00
CA SER A 558 2.82 12.71 17.33
C SER A 558 1.33 12.43 17.23
N VAL A 559 0.58 13.03 16.29
CA VAL A 559 -0.86 12.75 16.11
C VAL A 559 -1.09 11.29 15.75
N MET A 560 -0.44 10.80 14.71
CA MET A 560 -0.67 9.44 14.23
C MET A 560 -0.27 8.41 15.28
N GLN A 561 0.87 8.61 15.96
CA GLN A 561 1.31 7.70 17.02
C GLN A 561 0.41 7.78 18.26
N ALA A 562 -0.07 8.96 18.66
CA ALA A 562 -0.97 9.09 19.81
C ALA A 562 -2.32 8.42 19.58
N VAL A 563 -2.91 8.62 18.40
CA VAL A 563 -4.16 7.94 18.02
C VAL A 563 -3.92 6.44 17.88
N SER A 564 -2.77 6.05 17.31
CA SER A 564 -2.41 4.63 17.19
C SER A 564 -2.29 3.94 18.54
N THR A 565 -1.58 4.55 19.49
CA THR A 565 -1.40 3.99 20.83
C THR A 565 -2.72 4.00 21.61
N TYR A 566 -3.52 5.07 21.53
CA TYR A 566 -4.82 5.17 22.21
C TYR A 566 -5.83 4.12 21.73
N LEU A 567 -5.88 3.86 20.42
CA LEU A 567 -6.80 2.88 19.82
C LEU A 567 -6.24 1.45 19.79
N ASN A 568 -5.05 1.22 20.35
CA ASN A 568 -4.30 -0.03 20.23
C ASN A 568 -4.23 -0.52 18.76
N SER A 569 -3.93 0.40 17.86
CA SER A 569 -3.96 0.20 16.41
C SER A 569 -2.89 -0.81 15.95
N PRO A 570 -3.21 -1.64 14.95
CA PRO A 570 -2.28 -2.62 14.39
C PRO A 570 -1.20 -2.01 13.47
N LEU A 571 -1.24 -0.68 13.20
CA LEU A 571 -0.25 -0.05 12.31
C LEU A 571 1.16 -0.12 12.91
N THR A 572 2.09 -0.68 12.13
CA THR A 572 3.52 -0.67 12.44
C THR A 572 4.08 0.75 12.36
N GLN A 573 5.24 1.00 12.99
CA GLN A 573 5.93 2.29 12.83
C GLN A 573 6.20 2.63 11.36
N GLU A 574 6.46 1.63 10.51
CA GLU A 574 6.62 1.81 9.07
C GLU A 574 5.31 2.22 8.37
N GLY A 575 4.19 1.60 8.71
CA GLY A 575 2.87 2.01 8.22
C GLY A 575 2.54 3.46 8.60
N ILE A 576 2.81 3.84 9.86
CA ILE A 576 2.69 5.22 10.32
C ILE A 576 3.65 6.12 9.55
N PHE A 577 4.90 5.70 9.29
CA PHE A 577 5.88 6.45 8.51
C PHE A 577 5.40 6.72 7.08
N LYS A 578 4.82 5.73 6.39
CA LYS A 578 4.30 5.89 5.01
C LYS A 578 3.15 6.89 4.94
N LEU A 579 2.21 6.78 5.87
CA LEU A 579 1.11 7.75 6.00
C LEU A 579 1.65 9.15 6.36
N ALA A 580 2.66 9.21 7.23
CA ALA A 580 3.28 10.45 7.63
C ALA A 580 4.02 11.12 6.47
N LEU A 581 4.71 10.34 5.63
CA LEU A 581 5.38 10.82 4.42
C LEU A 581 4.38 11.38 3.40
N GLU A 582 3.23 10.73 3.25
CA GLU A 582 2.15 11.23 2.41
C GLU A 582 1.60 12.58 2.93
N ALA A 583 1.37 12.70 4.25
CA ALA A 583 0.96 13.97 4.86
C ALA A 583 2.02 15.06 4.71
N GLU A 584 3.31 14.74 4.90
CA GLU A 584 4.43 15.69 4.78
C GLU A 584 4.57 16.21 3.34
N ASN A 585 4.31 15.35 2.34
CA ASN A 585 4.27 15.75 0.93
C ASN A 585 3.17 16.79 0.64
N MET A 586 2.03 16.74 1.32
CA MET A 586 0.97 17.75 1.13
C MET A 586 1.40 19.15 1.61
N GLN A 587 2.33 19.23 2.56
CA GLN A 587 2.85 20.50 3.09
C GLN A 587 4.03 21.06 2.28
N HIS A 588 4.92 20.17 1.80
CA HIS A 588 6.21 20.59 1.21
C HIS A 588 6.37 20.23 -0.27
N GLY A 589 5.40 19.54 -0.87
CA GLY A 589 5.39 19.16 -2.28
C GLY A 589 6.15 17.87 -2.53
N ARG A 590 7.44 17.83 -2.19
CA ARG A 590 8.24 16.60 -2.17
C ARG A 590 9.13 16.61 -0.94
N SER A 591 8.89 15.69 -0.02
CA SER A 591 9.70 15.48 1.18
C SER A 591 10.73 14.38 0.93
N SER A 592 11.97 14.58 1.40
CA SER A 592 13.00 13.54 1.45
C SER A 592 12.78 12.52 2.57
N GLY A 593 11.79 12.76 3.44
CA GLY A 593 11.53 11.92 4.61
C GLY A 593 12.53 12.08 5.76
N LEU A 594 13.63 12.84 5.60
CA LEU A 594 14.66 13.00 6.64
C LEU A 594 14.08 13.54 7.96
N ASP A 595 13.21 14.55 7.88
CA ASP A 595 12.60 15.18 9.06
C ASP A 595 11.73 14.17 9.83
N LEU A 596 10.99 13.32 9.11
CA LEU A 596 10.21 12.23 9.68
C LEU A 596 11.12 11.17 10.30
N GLN A 597 12.19 10.78 9.60
CA GLN A 597 13.13 9.78 10.08
C GLN A 597 13.78 10.20 11.41
N VAL A 598 14.15 11.48 11.55
CA VAL A 598 14.66 12.01 12.81
C VAL A 598 13.58 12.00 13.90
N ALA A 599 12.35 12.42 13.58
CA ALA A 599 11.24 12.41 14.53
C ALA A 599 10.87 10.99 15.00
N PHE A 600 10.96 9.98 14.14
CA PHE A 600 10.68 8.58 14.48
C PHE A 600 11.79 7.89 15.25
N ASN A 601 13.05 8.13 14.87
CA ASN A 601 14.19 7.36 15.39
C ASN A 601 14.90 8.04 16.57
N GLY A 602 14.81 9.37 16.67
CA GLY A 602 15.63 10.15 17.58
C GLY A 602 17.13 10.08 17.24
N GLY A 603 17.95 10.66 18.11
CA GLY A 603 19.40 10.65 18.01
C GLY A 603 19.95 11.56 16.91
N CYS A 604 21.20 11.30 16.52
CA CYS A 604 21.87 11.94 15.39
C CYS A 604 21.97 10.93 14.24
N LEU A 605 21.50 11.32 13.05
CA LEU A 605 21.38 10.46 11.87
C LEU A 605 22.26 11.00 10.74
N TYR A 606 23.08 10.12 10.19
CA TYR A 606 23.81 10.32 8.94
C TYR A 606 23.04 9.65 7.80
N LEU A 607 22.68 10.43 6.79
CA LEU A 607 21.94 10.00 5.61
C LEU A 607 22.84 10.08 4.37
N GLN A 608 22.92 8.99 3.61
CA GLN A 608 23.59 8.95 2.30
C GLN A 608 22.89 7.92 1.40
N ASP A 609 22.52 8.30 0.18
CA ASP A 609 21.90 7.40 -0.81
C ASP A 609 20.74 6.57 -0.22
N GLU A 610 19.83 7.24 0.51
CA GLU A 610 18.69 6.66 1.25
C GLU A 610 19.03 5.78 2.47
N HIS A 611 20.30 5.48 2.70
CA HIS A 611 20.75 4.75 3.89
C HIS A 611 20.93 5.66 5.09
N ILE A 612 20.34 5.27 6.22
CA ILE A 612 20.44 5.98 7.51
C ILE A 612 21.33 5.21 8.46
N GLN A 613 22.26 5.93 9.09
CA GLN A 613 23.11 5.40 10.13
C GLN A 613 23.08 6.29 11.36
N LYS A 614 22.99 5.68 12.55
CA LYS A 614 23.07 6.44 13.81
C LYS A 614 24.49 6.91 14.07
N ARG A 615 24.61 8.10 14.67
CA ARG A 615 25.86 8.73 15.11
C ARG A 615 25.76 9.16 16.56
N PHE A 616 26.91 9.46 17.16
CA PHE A 616 26.94 10.07 18.48
C PHE A 616 26.23 11.42 18.45
N VAL A 617 25.37 11.64 19.44
CA VAL A 617 24.79 12.95 19.68
C VAL A 617 25.88 13.86 20.27
N PRO A 618 26.07 15.08 19.71
CA PRO A 618 27.02 16.05 20.24
C PRO A 618 26.82 16.32 21.73
N LYS A 619 27.89 16.20 22.52
CA LYS A 619 27.91 16.43 23.99
C LYS A 619 28.59 17.76 24.36
N LEU A 620 28.31 18.80 23.59
CA LEU A 620 28.75 20.16 23.86
C LEU A 620 27.53 21.06 24.08
N PRO A 621 27.68 22.19 24.80
CA PRO A 621 26.58 23.13 24.97
C PRO A 621 26.08 23.64 23.61
N MET A 622 24.78 23.49 23.37
CA MET A 622 24.12 23.93 22.14
C MET A 622 22.97 24.84 22.49
N PHE A 623 22.76 25.84 21.65
CA PHE A 623 21.66 26.79 21.75
C PHE A 623 20.95 26.86 20.42
N LEU A 624 19.63 26.92 20.49
CA LEU A 624 18.77 27.27 19.38
C LEU A 624 18.55 28.77 19.41
N VAL A 625 18.92 29.45 18.32
CA VAL A 625 18.58 30.86 18.10
C VAL A 625 17.46 30.91 17.07
N ASN A 626 16.30 31.40 17.48
CA ASN A 626 15.15 31.60 16.60
C ASN A 626 15.22 33.01 16.01
N THR A 627 15.54 33.10 14.72
CA THR A 627 15.65 34.38 14.00
C THR A 627 14.32 34.85 13.39
N GLY A 628 13.22 34.14 13.67
CA GLY A 628 11.89 34.36 13.10
C GLY A 628 11.62 33.50 11.86
N THR A 629 10.38 33.55 11.37
CA THR A 629 9.96 32.79 10.19
C THR A 629 10.54 33.41 8.91
N PRO A 630 11.28 32.63 8.08
CA PRO A 630 11.74 33.06 6.76
C PRO A 630 10.63 33.64 5.88
N LEU A 631 10.94 34.71 5.14
CA LEU A 631 10.01 35.30 4.15
C LEU A 631 9.78 34.35 2.96
N THR A 632 10.82 33.63 2.56
CA THR A 632 10.79 32.62 1.49
C THR A 632 10.56 31.22 2.05
N SER A 633 9.82 30.38 1.32
CA SER A 633 9.60 28.98 1.73
C SER A 633 10.79 28.10 1.37
N THR A 634 10.93 26.95 2.05
CA THR A 634 11.92 25.91 1.76
C THR A 634 12.06 25.62 0.26
N GLY A 635 10.94 25.39 -0.44
CA GLY A 635 10.96 25.11 -1.89
C GLY A 635 11.53 26.25 -2.75
N GLN A 636 11.28 27.51 -2.38
CA GLN A 636 11.82 28.67 -3.12
C GLN A 636 13.33 28.81 -2.88
N CYS A 637 13.80 28.51 -1.67
CA CYS A 637 15.24 28.45 -1.38
C CYS A 637 15.91 27.36 -2.20
N VAL A 638 15.35 26.14 -2.22
CA VAL A 638 15.85 25.00 -3.01
C VAL A 638 15.90 25.33 -4.50
N GLU A 639 14.84 25.91 -5.05
CA GLU A 639 14.78 26.30 -6.47
C GLU A 639 15.84 27.34 -6.83
N LYS A 640 16.05 28.35 -5.98
CA LYS A 640 17.05 29.39 -6.23
C LYS A 640 18.49 28.86 -6.16
N VAL A 641 18.79 27.90 -5.29
CA VAL A 641 20.15 27.34 -5.17
C VAL A 641 20.41 26.20 -6.16
N ALA A 642 19.37 25.56 -6.72
CA ALA A 642 19.51 24.42 -7.61
C ALA A 642 20.49 24.61 -8.78
N PRO A 643 20.58 25.78 -9.44
CA PRO A 643 21.58 26.01 -10.48
C PRO A 643 23.03 25.90 -9.99
N LEU A 644 23.30 26.27 -8.73
CA LEU A 644 24.65 26.25 -8.14
C LEU A 644 25.16 24.82 -7.93
N PHE A 645 24.25 23.90 -7.61
CA PHE A 645 24.57 22.47 -7.38
C PHE A 645 24.74 21.65 -8.67
N LYS A 646 24.60 22.27 -9.85
CA LYS A 646 24.98 21.64 -11.13
C LYS A 646 26.50 21.45 -11.25
N SER A 647 27.29 22.32 -10.62
CA SER A 647 28.75 22.14 -10.53
C SER A 647 29.10 20.96 -9.61
N GLN A 648 30.08 20.14 -10.00
CA GLN A 648 30.58 19.06 -9.15
C GLN A 648 31.37 19.61 -7.94
N ASP A 649 32.04 20.76 -8.09
CA ASP A 649 32.94 21.30 -7.06
C ASP A 649 32.20 21.67 -5.77
N LEU A 650 31.09 22.41 -5.89
CA LEU A 650 30.27 22.81 -4.74
C LEU A 650 29.70 21.60 -3.99
N ARG A 651 29.28 20.56 -4.73
CA ARG A 651 28.78 19.30 -4.13
C ARG A 651 29.87 18.56 -3.37
N GLN A 652 31.08 18.51 -3.92
CA GLN A 652 32.22 17.89 -3.25
C GLN A 652 32.63 18.65 -1.98
N GLU A 653 32.58 19.99 -2.00
CA GLU A 653 32.85 20.81 -0.81
C GLU A 653 31.85 20.54 0.32
N PHE A 654 30.54 20.57 0.03
CA PHE A 654 29.51 20.21 1.02
C PHE A 654 29.68 18.78 1.53
N THR A 655 29.98 17.84 0.64
CA THR A 655 30.24 16.44 1.01
C THR A 655 31.44 16.32 1.95
N ALA A 656 32.54 17.02 1.67
CA ALA A 656 33.74 17.01 2.49
C ALA A 656 33.45 17.56 3.89
N ILE A 657 32.72 18.68 4.00
CA ILE A 657 32.36 19.27 5.29
C ILE A 657 31.44 18.33 6.09
N THR A 658 30.41 17.74 5.47
CA THR A 658 29.55 16.77 6.15
C THR A 658 30.34 15.55 6.65
N LYS A 659 31.27 15.02 5.85
CA LYS A 659 32.14 13.91 6.26
C LYS A 659 33.09 14.30 7.39
N ASN A 660 33.66 15.50 7.36
CA ASN A 660 34.51 16.01 8.44
C ASN A 660 33.72 16.15 9.75
N MET A 661 32.48 16.67 9.66
CA MET A 661 31.58 16.75 10.81
C MET A 661 31.22 15.35 11.34
N ASP A 662 30.98 14.39 10.45
CA ASP A 662 30.72 12.99 10.82
C ASP A 662 31.91 12.36 11.56
N ILE A 663 33.12 12.52 11.02
CA ILE A 663 34.37 12.05 11.64
C ILE A 663 34.54 12.69 13.02
N ALA A 664 34.29 14.00 13.14
CA ALA A 664 34.37 14.70 14.42
C ALA A 664 33.36 14.17 15.45
N LEU A 665 32.13 13.84 15.04
CA LEU A 665 31.12 13.21 15.90
C LEU A 665 31.56 11.81 16.35
N GLN A 666 32.06 10.99 15.43
CA GLN A 666 32.52 9.62 15.73
C GLN A 666 33.71 9.60 16.68
N ASN A 667 34.67 10.50 16.47
CA ASN A 667 35.85 10.66 17.31
C ASN A 667 35.58 11.52 18.55
N GLN A 668 34.35 12.03 18.75
CA GLN A 668 33.99 12.96 19.82
C GLN A 668 34.95 14.17 19.92
N SER A 669 35.45 14.62 18.78
CA SER A 669 36.42 15.72 18.66
C SER A 669 35.69 17.06 18.50
N TRP A 670 35.30 17.66 19.62
CA TRP A 670 34.42 18.84 19.62
C TRP A 670 35.01 20.08 18.96
N SER A 671 36.33 20.28 19.01
CA SER A 671 36.98 21.36 18.27
C SER A 671 36.77 21.21 16.77
N GLN A 672 36.99 20.01 16.22
CA GLN A 672 36.78 19.72 14.81
C GLN A 672 35.30 19.80 14.43
N PHE A 673 34.40 19.48 15.36
CA PHE A 673 32.97 19.68 15.17
C PHE A 673 32.64 21.18 15.01
N CYS A 674 33.18 22.04 15.88
CA CYS A 674 33.03 23.50 15.76
C CYS A 674 33.63 24.04 14.45
N ASP A 675 34.79 23.53 14.03
CA ASP A 675 35.41 23.89 12.75
C ASP A 675 34.49 23.53 11.57
N ALA A 676 33.88 22.34 11.60
CA ALA A 676 32.95 21.90 10.57
C ALA A 676 31.63 22.70 10.58
N VAL A 677 31.12 23.10 11.75
CA VAL A 677 29.96 23.99 11.90
C VAL A 677 30.25 25.34 11.24
N HIS A 678 31.41 25.93 11.51
CA HIS A 678 31.85 27.19 10.91
C HIS A 678 32.05 27.07 9.38
N ALA A 679 32.71 26.01 8.92
CA ALA A 679 32.90 25.77 7.50
C ALA A 679 31.55 25.58 6.76
N ASN A 680 30.59 24.86 7.36
CA ASN A 680 29.25 24.71 6.77
C ASN A 680 28.53 26.06 6.69
N HIS A 681 28.66 26.93 7.70
CA HIS A 681 28.13 28.29 7.67
C HIS A 681 28.68 29.10 6.48
N GLN A 682 29.99 29.02 6.22
CA GLN A 682 30.61 29.71 5.08
C GLN A 682 30.04 29.25 3.73
N LEU A 683 29.80 27.94 3.55
CA LEU A 683 29.16 27.43 2.34
C LEU A 683 27.71 27.91 2.20
N LEU A 684 26.95 27.97 3.31
CA LEU A 684 25.59 28.49 3.32
C LEU A 684 25.54 29.99 2.95
N ASN A 685 26.51 30.80 3.41
CA ASN A 685 26.65 32.19 2.97
C ASN A 685 26.95 32.26 1.47
N ARG A 686 27.85 31.41 0.97
CA ARG A 686 28.25 31.39 -0.45
C ARG A 686 27.11 31.06 -1.40
N ILE A 687 26.18 30.19 -1.00
CA ILE A 687 24.98 29.88 -1.79
C ILE A 687 23.83 30.89 -1.58
N GLY A 688 24.02 31.90 -0.71
CA GLY A 688 23.10 33.03 -0.54
C GLY A 688 21.81 32.71 0.22
N VAL A 689 21.84 31.74 1.13
CA VAL A 689 20.65 31.33 1.93
C VAL A 689 20.67 31.85 3.37
N VAL A 690 21.68 32.63 3.73
CA VAL A 690 21.79 33.26 5.06
C VAL A 690 21.52 34.75 4.93
N PRO A 691 20.45 35.30 5.54
CA PRO A 691 20.19 36.74 5.52
C PRO A 691 21.30 37.57 6.15
N ASN A 692 21.54 38.78 5.65
CA ASN A 692 22.63 39.66 6.13
C ASN A 692 22.57 39.92 7.64
N GLN A 693 21.37 40.09 8.22
CA GLN A 693 21.23 40.30 9.66
C GLN A 693 21.68 39.06 10.47
N VAL A 694 21.37 37.86 9.97
CA VAL A 694 21.82 36.60 10.55
C VAL A 694 23.33 36.42 10.37
N GLN A 695 23.89 36.84 9.23
CA GLN A 695 25.34 36.83 9.01
C GLN A 695 26.06 37.73 10.03
N HIS A 696 25.62 38.98 10.21
CA HIS A 696 26.22 39.90 11.18
C HIS A 696 26.11 39.40 12.62
N PHE A 697 24.96 38.80 12.98
CA PHE A 697 24.82 38.13 14.27
C PHE A 697 25.86 37.01 14.45
N ILE A 698 26.05 36.15 13.44
CA ILE A 698 27.02 35.05 13.50
C ILE A 698 28.47 35.58 13.53
N GLU A 699 28.77 36.64 12.78
CA GLU A 699 30.07 37.31 12.80
C GLU A 699 30.41 37.88 14.18
N GLU A 700 29.46 38.53 14.85
CA GLU A 700 29.67 39.07 16.19
C GLU A 700 29.91 37.99 17.24
N ILE A 701 29.17 36.87 17.18
CA ILE A 701 29.40 35.77 18.14
C ILE A 701 30.71 35.01 17.89
N ASN A 702 31.19 34.98 16.64
CA ASN A 702 32.49 34.38 16.31
C ASN A 702 33.65 35.14 16.98
N GLN A 703 33.51 36.44 17.27
CA GLN A 703 34.56 37.26 17.91
C GLN A 703 34.91 36.79 19.32
N PHE A 704 34.00 36.11 20.00
CA PHE A 704 34.22 35.55 21.33
C PHE A 704 34.22 34.01 21.33
N GLY A 705 34.53 33.39 20.18
CA GLY A 705 34.83 31.95 20.07
C GLY A 705 33.64 31.03 19.84
N ALA A 706 32.41 31.57 19.68
CA ALA A 706 31.23 30.76 19.41
C ALA A 706 31.11 30.52 17.90
N VAL A 707 30.50 29.41 17.51
CA VAL A 707 30.20 29.12 16.10
C VAL A 707 28.72 28.86 15.92
N ALA A 708 28.17 29.28 14.79
CA ALA A 708 26.76 29.06 14.50
C ALA A 708 26.46 28.91 13.00
N LYS A 709 25.30 28.30 12.71
CA LYS A 709 24.79 28.11 11.34
C LYS A 709 23.28 27.91 11.30
N ILE A 710 22.66 28.21 10.15
CA ILE A 710 21.23 27.94 9.88
C ILE A 710 20.97 26.45 9.69
N CYS A 711 20.02 25.86 10.43
CA CYS A 711 19.77 24.40 10.47
C CYS A 711 18.71 23.88 9.50
N GLY A 712 18.47 24.60 8.40
CA GLY A 712 17.47 24.27 7.40
C GLY A 712 17.74 24.98 6.08
N ALA A 713 16.70 25.15 5.25
CA ALA A 713 16.84 25.79 3.94
C ALA A 713 17.33 27.24 3.97
N GLY A 714 17.16 27.93 5.11
CA GLY A 714 17.45 29.36 5.22
C GLY A 714 16.46 30.23 4.46
N ALA A 715 16.89 31.43 4.11
CA ALA A 715 16.07 32.40 3.40
C ALA A 715 16.87 33.12 2.32
N VAL A 716 16.24 33.33 1.18
CA VAL A 716 16.87 34.01 0.04
C VAL A 716 16.37 35.45 -0.16
N ALA A 717 15.49 35.90 0.74
CA ALA A 717 14.97 37.26 0.88
C ALA A 717 14.48 37.47 2.33
N GLY A 718 14.41 38.73 2.75
CA GLY A 718 14.02 39.11 4.12
C GLY A 718 15.18 39.07 5.11
N HIS A 719 14.87 39.30 6.39
CA HIS A 719 15.86 39.42 7.46
C HIS A 719 15.96 38.18 8.38
N ALA A 720 14.94 37.31 8.38
CA ALA A 720 14.86 36.11 9.19
C ALA A 720 15.34 34.87 8.42
N GLY A 721 16.13 34.01 9.06
CA GLY A 721 16.70 32.79 8.48
C GLY A 721 16.13 31.48 9.06
N GLY A 722 15.21 31.56 10.02
CA GLY A 722 14.69 30.41 10.77
C GLY A 722 15.58 30.03 11.95
N ALA A 723 15.72 28.73 12.19
CA ALA A 723 16.50 28.17 13.28
C ALA A 723 18.01 28.21 12.99
N VAL A 724 18.77 28.73 13.95
CA VAL A 724 20.23 28.73 13.96
C VAL A 724 20.73 27.89 15.14
N LEU A 725 21.61 26.92 14.85
CA LEU A 725 22.38 26.23 15.88
C LEU A 725 23.56 27.11 16.24
N LEU A 726 23.73 27.37 17.53
CA LEU A 726 24.89 28.03 18.12
C LEU A 726 25.55 27.07 19.10
N THR A 727 26.87 26.95 19.03
CA THR A 727 27.65 26.16 19.98
C THR A 727 29.00 26.78 20.28
N HIS A 728 29.58 26.44 21.43
CA HIS A 728 30.87 26.96 21.89
C HIS A 728 31.53 25.90 22.79
N LEU A 729 32.84 25.67 22.63
CA LEU A 729 33.58 24.63 23.37
C LEU A 729 33.53 24.81 24.89
N ASN A 730 33.58 26.07 25.36
CA ASN A 730 33.49 26.44 26.77
C ASN A 730 32.19 27.21 27.11
N ALA A 731 31.04 26.92 26.48
CA ALA A 731 29.83 27.76 26.64
C ALA A 731 29.23 27.79 28.07
N GLU A 732 29.71 26.94 28.98
CA GLU A 732 29.34 26.95 30.40
C GLU A 732 30.08 28.04 31.20
N GLU A 733 31.11 28.66 30.63
CA GLU A 733 31.78 29.81 31.23
C GLU A 733 30.81 31.00 31.25
N VAL A 734 30.42 31.45 32.46
CA VAL A 734 29.34 32.42 32.70
C VAL A 734 29.47 33.69 31.85
N GLY A 735 30.70 34.13 31.56
CA GLY A 735 30.98 35.29 30.70
C GLY A 735 30.51 35.13 29.26
N VAL A 736 30.77 33.97 28.63
CA VAL A 736 30.43 33.72 27.22
C VAL A 736 28.91 33.61 27.03
N ARG A 737 28.20 32.94 27.94
CA ARG A 737 26.73 32.83 27.91
C ARG A 737 26.05 34.20 28.00
N ASN A 738 26.58 35.11 28.82
CA ASN A 738 26.07 36.48 28.94
C ASN A 738 26.27 37.27 27.64
N LEU A 739 27.46 37.17 27.01
CA LEU A 739 27.75 37.82 25.74
C LEU A 739 26.84 37.32 24.60
N ILE A 740 26.61 36.01 24.53
CA ILE A 740 25.67 35.41 23.57
C ILE A 740 24.26 35.97 23.79
N THR A 741 23.78 35.99 25.03
CA THR A 741 22.42 36.44 25.36
C THR A 741 22.23 37.93 25.08
N GLN A 742 23.22 38.76 25.41
CA GLN A 742 23.22 40.20 25.12
C GLN A 742 23.22 40.46 23.62
N THR A 743 24.01 39.68 22.86
CA THR A 743 24.07 39.79 21.40
C THR A 743 22.74 39.37 20.78
N ALA A 744 22.18 38.22 21.15
CA ALA A 744 20.85 37.80 20.69
C ALA A 744 19.76 38.85 20.99
N SER A 745 19.79 39.46 22.18
CA SER A 745 18.85 40.52 22.56
C SER A 745 18.95 41.77 21.67
N ARG A 746 20.17 42.19 21.27
CA ARG A 746 20.38 43.32 20.33
C ARG A 746 19.77 43.06 18.96
N TYR A 747 19.76 41.79 18.54
CA TYR A 747 19.19 41.35 17.27
C TYR A 747 17.72 40.94 17.37
N HIS A 748 17.11 41.05 18.56
CA HIS A 748 15.75 40.59 18.86
C HIS A 748 15.52 39.10 18.56
N TYR A 749 16.55 38.28 18.75
CA TYR A 749 16.47 36.83 18.59
C TYR A 749 16.23 36.14 19.93
N GLU A 750 15.35 35.14 19.91
CA GLU A 750 15.12 34.28 21.06
C GLU A 750 16.18 33.18 21.10
N ILE A 751 16.80 32.98 22.26
CA ILE A 751 17.80 31.93 22.47
C ILE A 751 17.31 30.93 23.50
N THR A 752 17.40 29.64 23.18
CA THR A 752 17.00 28.58 24.09
C THR A 752 18.06 27.48 24.13
N PRO A 753 18.53 27.04 25.32
CA PRO A 753 19.45 25.90 25.43
C PRO A 753 18.82 24.61 24.91
N ILE A 754 19.54 23.85 24.09
CA ILE A 754 19.07 22.58 23.54
C ILE A 754 20.08 21.48 23.77
N THR A 755 19.59 20.25 23.82
CA THR A 755 20.40 19.03 23.80
C THR A 755 19.87 18.12 22.72
N GLY A 756 20.71 17.23 22.20
CA GLY A 756 20.19 16.17 21.33
C GLY A 756 19.29 15.22 22.12
N GLU A 757 18.17 14.83 21.54
CA GLU A 757 17.24 13.86 22.09
C GLU A 757 17.56 12.49 21.49
N MET A 758 17.75 11.48 22.33
CA MET A 758 18.09 10.13 21.87
C MET A 758 16.85 9.34 21.43
N ARG A 759 15.67 9.69 21.95
CA ARG A 759 14.40 9.01 21.65
C ARG A 759 13.72 9.65 20.46
N GLY A 760 13.15 8.84 19.59
CA GLY A 760 12.18 9.33 18.61
C GLY A 760 10.82 9.55 19.25
N VAL A 761 9.76 9.41 18.48
CA VAL A 761 8.39 9.46 19.01
C VAL A 761 8.17 8.38 20.06
N HIS A 762 7.62 8.76 21.22
CA HIS A 762 7.38 7.84 22.33
C HIS A 762 6.19 8.29 23.19
N ALA A 763 5.55 7.35 23.88
CA ALA A 763 4.55 7.67 24.90
C ALA A 763 5.21 8.38 26.10
N ALA A 764 4.52 9.38 26.64
CA ALA A 764 4.97 10.25 27.73
C ALA A 764 4.98 9.56 29.09
#